data_AF-A0A9E4A4T7-F1
#
_entry.id   AF-A0A9E4A4T7-F1
#
_cell.length_a   1.000
_cell.length_b   1.000
_cell.length_c   1.000
_cell.angle_alpha   90.00
_cell.angle_beta   90.00
_cell.angle_gamma   90.00
#
_symmetry.space_group_name_H-M   'P 1'
#
loop_
_entity.id
_entity.type
_entity.pdbx_description
1 polymer ?
#
loop_
_entity_poly.entity_id
_entity_poly.type
_entity_poly.pdbx_seq_one_letter_code
_entity_poly.pdbx_strand_id
1 'polypeptide(L)'
;MMESQAAVEKRYRDALDSLVTKVQKDRNIIAAILCGSMSYDQVWDKSDIDLLLVQREGKGNPRGYTLAENDVNIHAEVVPRSQLRRWQEAALQGSFEHSFFSRSTLLFCSDESVKTWYQNANLHNIGGRDRALQLLIVTTGLLPTLRYAEKQFYVNEDINYSFLSILRVVESLARIEVILNDEVPSREVIQPALEYNPDFFRVTYSDLINCEKNEGVIQNALDTISDYLNEKLFIFQPILDFLAEAAGPRSTTELNDYFQKKIGDNRFDAAYEWLAQKGIIQQVSTPVKITLKSQIEMEEAAYYYDRKETVTMSKSPPPQLKFALNPDLRIGADAHPQIMAALGAFVDKVKDDRYIIAAILTSNLAEDNVWQHTNVNLLLIGRDDAKFDEHYSLVENGVNINVTMHPRKRYQQLLEGGLQGSELHSILSRSRVLFTRDEAIEKWHSDLKQIGQRDQETQLINAGNSIFALLTKAEKWFYIKKDLSYSFLYIMFVVQQLARVETIMHGEVPKRKAIYQAREHNPNFFDAVFTDLIHKDKDEEMVRRTLETIDRYLNDQTFTLFQPLFDFLASAGGTRTATELSDYFGVRQAWVGLVCEWLAQKGVIEQFSSPLRLTKESQISVEEAAYYYDENNPFLEEMRW
;
A
#
# COMPACT_ATOMS: atom_id res chain seq x y z
N MET A 1 4.07 16.80 -32.96
CA MET A 1 2.85 17.51 -32.52
C MET A 1 2.10 16.54 -31.64
N MET A 2 1.75 16.91 -30.40
CA MET A 2 0.86 16.08 -29.58
C MET A 2 -0.45 15.87 -30.34
N GLU A 3 -0.89 14.62 -30.39
CA GLU A 3 -2.20 14.26 -30.91
C GLU A 3 -3.28 15.03 -30.13
N SER A 4 -4.29 15.56 -30.80
CA SER A 4 -5.38 16.26 -30.09
C SER A 4 -6.10 15.29 -29.16
N GLN A 5 -6.58 15.77 -28.00
CA GLN A 5 -7.31 14.95 -27.03
C GLN A 5 -8.46 14.12 -27.66
N ALA A 6 -9.23 14.73 -28.57
CA ALA A 6 -10.32 14.04 -29.28
C ALA A 6 -9.83 12.90 -30.19
N ALA A 7 -8.63 13.03 -30.78
CA ALA A 7 -8.04 11.98 -31.60
C ALA A 7 -7.52 10.83 -30.72
N VAL A 8 -6.91 11.13 -29.57
CA VAL A 8 -6.52 10.12 -28.57
C VAL A 8 -7.75 9.33 -28.10
N GLU A 9 -8.81 10.01 -27.65
CA GLU A 9 -10.05 9.36 -27.21
C GLU A 9 -10.68 8.48 -28.29
N LYS A 10 -10.66 8.95 -29.54
CA LYS A 10 -11.15 8.17 -30.67
C LYS A 10 -10.30 6.92 -30.92
N ARG A 11 -8.96 7.02 -30.90
CA ARG A 11 -8.05 5.88 -31.08
C ARG A 11 -8.29 4.79 -30.02
N TYR A 12 -8.41 5.18 -28.75
CA TYR A 12 -8.68 4.25 -27.65
C TYR A 12 -10.07 3.59 -27.76
N ARG A 13 -11.08 4.34 -28.18
CA ARG A 13 -12.42 3.79 -28.43
C ARG A 13 -12.43 2.81 -29.61
N ASP A 14 -11.79 3.18 -30.72
CA ASP A 14 -11.67 2.34 -31.91
C ASP A 14 -10.90 1.03 -31.58
N ALA A 15 -9.86 1.09 -30.74
CA ALA A 15 -9.14 -0.07 -30.21
C ALA A 15 -10.04 -0.97 -29.34
N LEU A 16 -10.76 -0.39 -28.37
CA LEU A 16 -11.67 -1.16 -27.53
C LEU A 16 -12.74 -1.87 -28.37
N ASP A 17 -13.43 -1.13 -29.24
CA ASP A 17 -14.53 -1.65 -30.04
C ASP A 17 -14.06 -2.79 -30.96
N SER A 18 -12.86 -2.67 -31.54
CA SER A 18 -12.21 -3.73 -32.33
C SER A 18 -11.99 -4.99 -31.50
N LEU A 19 -11.32 -4.88 -30.34
CA LEU A 19 -11.04 -6.03 -29.49
C LEU A 19 -12.33 -6.68 -28.98
N VAL A 20 -13.29 -5.90 -28.50
CA VAL A 20 -14.57 -6.40 -27.99
C VAL A 20 -15.32 -7.16 -29.07
N THR A 21 -15.35 -6.65 -30.31
CA THR A 21 -15.97 -7.32 -31.45
C THR A 21 -15.33 -8.67 -31.75
N LYS A 22 -14.00 -8.81 -31.57
CA LYS A 22 -13.30 -10.10 -31.70
C LYS A 22 -13.68 -11.04 -30.56
N VAL A 23 -13.49 -10.59 -29.32
CA VAL A 23 -13.68 -11.39 -28.10
C VAL A 23 -15.12 -11.87 -27.94
N GLN A 24 -16.13 -11.06 -28.31
CA GLN A 24 -17.54 -11.45 -28.26
C GLN A 24 -17.88 -12.65 -29.16
N LYS A 25 -17.06 -12.94 -30.19
CA LYS A 25 -17.21 -14.14 -31.03
C LYS A 25 -16.69 -15.41 -30.36
N ASP A 26 -15.89 -15.30 -29.30
CA ASP A 26 -15.46 -16.45 -28.52
C ASP A 26 -16.57 -16.95 -27.60
N ARG A 27 -17.05 -18.18 -27.82
CA ARG A 27 -18.12 -18.76 -27.01
C ARG A 27 -17.71 -19.07 -25.57
N ASN A 28 -16.40 -19.12 -25.29
CA ASN A 28 -15.87 -19.35 -23.95
C ASN A 28 -15.79 -18.06 -23.14
N ILE A 29 -15.77 -16.89 -23.76
CA ILE A 29 -15.85 -15.61 -23.05
C ILE A 29 -17.32 -15.19 -22.99
N ILE A 30 -17.87 -15.14 -21.78
CA ILE A 30 -19.29 -14.87 -21.56
C ILE A 30 -19.59 -13.42 -21.21
N ALA A 31 -18.60 -12.65 -20.76
CA ALA A 31 -18.75 -11.22 -20.50
C ALA A 31 -17.42 -10.47 -20.64
N ALA A 32 -17.50 -9.18 -20.92
CA ALA A 32 -16.38 -8.25 -20.83
C ALA A 32 -16.82 -7.01 -20.05
N ILE A 33 -16.00 -6.63 -19.07
CA ILE A 33 -16.22 -5.48 -18.19
C ILE A 33 -15.04 -4.52 -18.36
N LEU A 34 -15.33 -3.29 -18.80
CA LEU A 34 -14.36 -2.21 -18.92
C LEU A 34 -14.11 -1.57 -17.56
N CYS A 35 -12.84 -1.38 -17.23
CA CYS A 35 -12.40 -0.79 -15.97
C CYS A 35 -11.47 0.41 -16.24
N GLY A 36 -11.05 1.07 -15.17
CA GLY A 36 -10.04 2.13 -15.24
C GLY A 36 -10.51 3.39 -15.99
N SER A 37 -9.55 4.14 -16.51
CA SER A 37 -9.79 5.50 -17.00
C SER A 37 -10.81 5.55 -18.14
N MET A 38 -10.83 4.58 -19.05
CA MET A 38 -11.78 4.60 -20.17
C MET A 38 -13.24 4.40 -19.70
N SER A 39 -13.47 3.81 -18.54
CA SER A 39 -14.83 3.62 -18.03
C SER A 39 -15.42 4.89 -17.42
N TYR A 40 -14.61 5.72 -16.74
CA TYR A 40 -15.14 6.80 -15.90
C TYR A 40 -14.28 8.06 -15.79
N ASP A 41 -13.12 8.12 -16.45
CA ASP A 41 -12.19 9.24 -16.43
C ASP A 41 -11.73 9.59 -17.85
N GLN A 42 -10.76 10.49 -17.97
CA GLN A 42 -10.18 10.93 -19.22
C GLN A 42 -8.99 10.05 -19.58
N VAL A 43 -8.97 9.51 -20.79
CA VAL A 43 -7.80 8.80 -21.35
C VAL A 43 -6.81 9.79 -21.95
N TRP A 44 -5.53 9.43 -21.98
CA TRP A 44 -4.47 10.22 -22.63
C TRP A 44 -3.49 9.28 -23.33
N ASP A 45 -2.48 9.83 -24.01
CA ASP A 45 -1.59 9.07 -24.90
C ASP A 45 -0.71 8.03 -24.19
N LYS A 46 -0.56 8.11 -22.87
CA LYS A 46 0.09 7.10 -22.03
C LYS A 46 -0.90 6.28 -21.17
N SER A 47 -2.20 6.32 -21.49
CA SER A 47 -3.19 5.45 -20.85
C SER A 47 -3.07 4.01 -21.33
N ASP A 48 -3.52 3.10 -20.48
CA ASP A 48 -3.90 1.74 -20.79
C ASP A 48 -5.43 1.58 -20.84
N ILE A 49 -5.89 0.44 -21.35
CA ILE A 49 -7.28 -0.01 -21.23
C ILE A 49 -7.33 -1.23 -20.32
N ASP A 50 -8.07 -1.15 -19.22
CA ASP A 50 -8.27 -2.26 -18.30
C ASP A 50 -9.55 -3.04 -18.65
N LEU A 51 -9.43 -4.35 -18.87
CA LEU A 51 -10.55 -5.26 -19.11
C LEU A 51 -10.58 -6.43 -18.13
N LEU A 52 -11.77 -6.75 -17.63
CA LEU A 52 -12.05 -8.02 -16.99
C LEU A 52 -12.88 -8.89 -17.96
N LEU A 53 -12.28 -9.98 -18.43
CA LEU A 53 -12.91 -10.95 -19.31
C LEU A 53 -13.37 -12.16 -18.50
N VAL A 54 -14.67 -12.44 -18.54
CA VAL A 54 -15.25 -13.54 -17.77
C VAL A 54 -15.39 -14.74 -18.70
N GLN A 55 -14.70 -15.83 -18.39
CA GLN A 55 -14.84 -17.09 -19.12
C GLN A 55 -15.91 -18.01 -18.50
N ARG A 56 -16.45 -18.93 -19.32
CA ARG A 56 -17.25 -20.06 -18.84
C ARG A 56 -16.47 -20.84 -17.78
N GLU A 57 -17.21 -21.57 -16.96
CA GLU A 57 -16.57 -22.42 -15.96
C GLU A 57 -15.65 -23.44 -16.62
N GLY A 58 -14.39 -23.49 -16.16
CA GLY A 58 -13.34 -24.28 -16.77
C GLY A 58 -12.19 -24.51 -15.80
N LYS A 59 -11.25 -25.37 -16.19
CA LYS A 59 -10.03 -25.62 -15.42
C LYS A 59 -9.00 -24.54 -15.74
N GLY A 60 -9.00 -23.45 -14.98
CA GLY A 60 -8.01 -22.38 -15.14
C GLY A 60 -8.00 -21.44 -13.95
N ASN A 61 -6.82 -20.95 -13.58
CA ASN A 61 -6.68 -19.84 -12.65
C ASN A 61 -6.86 -18.51 -13.41
N PRO A 62 -7.20 -17.41 -12.72
CA PRO A 62 -7.09 -16.07 -13.28
C PRO A 62 -5.75 -15.87 -13.98
N ARG A 63 -5.77 -15.22 -15.16
CA ARG A 63 -4.56 -14.91 -15.92
C ARG A 63 -4.68 -13.52 -16.55
N GLY A 64 -3.66 -12.70 -16.34
CA GLY A 64 -3.50 -11.40 -16.99
C GLY A 64 -2.81 -11.52 -18.34
N TYR A 65 -3.16 -10.62 -19.25
CA TYR A 65 -2.59 -10.48 -20.59
C TYR A 65 -2.37 -9.00 -20.91
N THR A 66 -1.30 -8.70 -21.64
CA THR A 66 -1.13 -7.40 -22.32
C THR A 66 -1.45 -7.60 -23.79
N LEU A 67 -2.66 -7.23 -24.17
CA LEU A 67 -3.16 -7.31 -25.55
C LEU A 67 -2.77 -6.04 -26.32
N ALA A 68 -2.65 -6.15 -27.63
CA ALA A 68 -2.35 -5.02 -28.51
C ALA A 68 -3.44 -4.89 -29.58
N GLU A 69 -4.05 -3.71 -29.69
CA GLU A 69 -5.08 -3.45 -30.70
C GLU A 69 -4.97 -2.00 -31.17
N ASN A 70 -4.81 -1.77 -32.48
CA ASN A 70 -4.67 -0.43 -33.08
C ASN A 70 -3.61 0.45 -32.37
N ASP A 71 -2.43 -0.12 -32.08
CA ASP A 71 -1.32 0.53 -31.38
C ASP A 71 -1.67 1.02 -29.96
N VAL A 72 -2.65 0.38 -29.32
CA VAL A 72 -3.04 0.61 -27.92
C VAL A 72 -2.88 -0.68 -27.12
N ASN A 73 -2.23 -0.56 -25.95
CA ASN A 73 -2.11 -1.65 -24.99
C ASN A 73 -3.40 -1.81 -24.18
N ILE A 74 -3.87 -3.05 -24.07
CA ILE A 74 -5.08 -3.42 -23.35
C ILE A 74 -4.71 -4.50 -22.32
N HIS A 75 -4.73 -4.14 -21.04
CA HIS A 75 -4.52 -5.08 -19.96
C HIS A 75 -5.83 -5.83 -19.68
N ALA A 76 -5.85 -7.12 -19.99
CA ALA A 76 -7.01 -7.97 -19.81
C ALA A 76 -6.75 -9.05 -18.76
N GLU A 77 -7.56 -9.11 -17.72
CA GLU A 77 -7.60 -10.24 -16.79
C GLU A 77 -8.72 -11.21 -17.20
N VAL A 78 -8.37 -12.47 -17.49
CA VAL A 78 -9.33 -13.53 -17.79
C VAL A 78 -9.61 -14.33 -16.53
N VAL A 79 -10.87 -14.33 -16.08
CA VAL A 79 -11.28 -14.98 -14.83
C VAL A 79 -12.41 -15.99 -15.03
N PRO A 80 -12.40 -17.14 -14.32
CA PRO A 80 -13.55 -18.03 -14.30
C PRO A 80 -14.80 -17.35 -13.75
N ARG A 81 -15.98 -17.72 -14.26
CA ARG A 81 -17.27 -17.27 -13.74
C ARG A 81 -17.40 -17.44 -12.21
N SER A 82 -16.96 -18.58 -11.67
CA SER A 82 -16.96 -18.83 -10.22
C SER A 82 -16.06 -17.87 -9.44
N GLN A 83 -14.96 -17.39 -10.03
CA GLN A 83 -14.08 -16.40 -9.42
C GLN A 83 -14.80 -15.05 -9.29
N LEU A 84 -15.40 -14.56 -10.39
CA LEU A 84 -16.18 -13.32 -10.38
C LEU A 84 -17.28 -13.36 -9.30
N ARG A 85 -18.00 -14.48 -9.24
CA ARG A 85 -19.04 -14.69 -8.22
C ARG A 85 -18.47 -14.54 -6.80
N ARG A 86 -17.34 -15.19 -6.51
CA ARG A 86 -16.71 -15.10 -5.19
C ARG A 86 -16.30 -13.67 -4.83
N TRP A 87 -15.73 -12.93 -5.78
CA TRP A 87 -15.38 -11.52 -5.56
C TRP A 87 -16.60 -10.67 -5.21
N GLN A 88 -17.71 -10.85 -5.94
CA GLN A 88 -18.93 -10.09 -5.69
C GLN A 88 -19.66 -10.51 -4.40
N GLU A 89 -19.66 -11.81 -4.05
CA GLU A 89 -20.26 -12.31 -2.80
C GLU A 89 -19.45 -11.95 -1.56
N ALA A 90 -18.13 -11.75 -1.69
CA ALA A 90 -17.24 -11.39 -0.59
C ALA A 90 -17.04 -9.87 -0.42
N ALA A 91 -17.40 -9.06 -1.41
CA ALA A 91 -17.19 -7.62 -1.39
C ALA A 91 -18.06 -6.94 -0.32
N LEU A 92 -17.42 -6.25 0.62
CA LEU A 92 -18.10 -5.33 1.53
C LEU A 92 -18.44 -4.06 0.75
N GLN A 93 -19.66 -3.51 0.89
CA GLN A 93 -19.98 -2.27 0.21
C GLN A 93 -19.03 -1.15 0.66
N GLY A 94 -18.56 -0.35 -0.28
CA GLY A 94 -17.54 0.69 -0.09
C GLY A 94 -16.09 0.18 -0.12
N SER A 95 -15.85 -1.12 -0.33
CA SER A 95 -14.51 -1.67 -0.54
C SER A 95 -13.94 -1.33 -1.92
N PHE A 96 -12.68 -1.71 -2.16
CA PHE A 96 -12.06 -1.63 -3.48
C PHE A 96 -12.87 -2.37 -4.54
N GLU A 97 -13.32 -3.60 -4.26
CA GLU A 97 -14.11 -4.41 -5.18
C GLU A 97 -15.45 -3.73 -5.51
N HIS A 98 -16.10 -3.12 -4.51
CA HIS A 98 -17.32 -2.33 -4.76
C HIS A 98 -17.05 -1.12 -5.66
N SER A 99 -15.97 -0.37 -5.40
CA SER A 99 -15.55 0.75 -6.26
C SER A 99 -15.23 0.30 -7.69
N PHE A 100 -14.54 -0.84 -7.81
CA PHE A 100 -14.17 -1.42 -9.09
C PHE A 100 -15.41 -1.70 -9.94
N PHE A 101 -16.40 -2.41 -9.39
CA PHE A 101 -17.61 -2.75 -10.14
C PHE A 101 -18.57 -1.56 -10.34
N SER A 102 -18.74 -0.69 -9.34
CA SER A 102 -19.64 0.47 -9.42
C SER A 102 -19.25 1.53 -10.46
N ARG A 103 -17.95 1.58 -10.83
CA ARG A 103 -17.46 2.50 -11.86
C ARG A 103 -17.11 1.84 -13.19
N SER A 104 -17.12 0.50 -13.22
CA SER A 104 -16.88 -0.26 -14.44
C SER A 104 -18.05 -0.15 -15.42
N THR A 105 -17.84 -0.56 -16.68
CA THR A 105 -18.89 -0.64 -17.70
C THR A 105 -18.98 -2.06 -18.24
N LEU A 106 -20.15 -2.70 -18.12
CA LEU A 106 -20.42 -4.00 -18.75
C LEU A 106 -20.60 -3.82 -20.27
N LEU A 107 -19.62 -4.26 -21.05
CA LEU A 107 -19.58 -4.08 -22.50
C LEU A 107 -20.47 -5.10 -23.23
N PHE A 108 -20.39 -6.36 -22.82
CA PHE A 108 -21.32 -7.40 -23.24
C PHE A 108 -21.44 -8.49 -22.19
N CYS A 109 -22.56 -9.22 -22.21
CA CYS A 109 -22.78 -10.40 -21.39
C CYS A 109 -23.76 -11.36 -22.08
N SER A 110 -23.42 -12.65 -22.08
CA SER A 110 -24.27 -13.74 -22.59
C SER A 110 -24.80 -14.67 -21.48
N ASP A 111 -24.50 -14.36 -20.22
CA ASP A 111 -24.89 -15.13 -19.03
C ASP A 111 -25.77 -14.26 -18.11
N GLU A 112 -27.05 -14.61 -18.00
CA GLU A 112 -28.03 -13.84 -17.21
C GLU A 112 -27.68 -13.75 -15.72
N SER A 113 -26.99 -14.76 -15.17
CA SER A 113 -26.56 -14.71 -13.77
C SER A 113 -25.44 -13.70 -13.55
N VAL A 114 -24.47 -13.63 -14.46
CA VAL A 114 -23.40 -12.62 -14.42
C VAL A 114 -23.98 -11.21 -14.58
N LYS A 115 -24.94 -11.03 -15.48
CA LYS A 115 -25.64 -9.75 -15.66
C LYS A 115 -26.36 -9.31 -14.38
N THR A 116 -27.04 -10.23 -13.71
CA THR A 116 -27.72 -9.98 -12.44
C THR A 116 -26.71 -9.59 -11.35
N TRP A 117 -25.62 -10.34 -11.20
CA TRP A 117 -24.62 -10.03 -10.18
C TRP A 117 -23.93 -8.69 -10.42
N TYR A 118 -23.61 -8.38 -11.68
CA TYR A 118 -23.05 -7.09 -12.06
C TYR A 118 -23.99 -5.93 -11.72
N GLN A 119 -25.29 -6.05 -12.02
CA GLN A 119 -26.28 -5.02 -11.67
C GLN A 119 -26.37 -4.80 -10.15
N ASN A 120 -26.28 -5.87 -9.36
CA ASN A 120 -26.29 -5.78 -7.89
C ASN A 120 -24.99 -5.20 -7.32
N ALA A 121 -23.85 -5.46 -7.96
CA ALA A 121 -22.55 -4.92 -7.55
C ALA A 121 -22.34 -3.46 -8.02
N ASN A 122 -23.07 -3.02 -9.04
CA ASN A 122 -23.01 -1.67 -9.59
C ASN A 122 -23.93 -0.67 -8.84
N LEU A 123 -24.07 -0.86 -7.52
CA LEU A 123 -24.81 0.06 -6.68
C LEU A 123 -23.88 1.23 -6.32
N HIS A 124 -24.38 2.45 -6.50
CA HIS A 124 -23.60 3.66 -6.25
C HIS A 124 -23.71 4.15 -4.80
N ASN A 125 -24.44 3.41 -3.95
CA ASN A 125 -24.67 3.74 -2.56
C ASN A 125 -24.06 2.67 -1.63
N ILE A 126 -23.80 3.07 -0.39
CA ILE A 126 -23.32 2.17 0.66
C ILE A 126 -24.42 2.03 1.71
N GLY A 127 -24.84 0.80 2.01
CA GLY A 127 -25.81 0.53 3.07
C GLY A 127 -25.28 0.99 4.43
N GLY A 128 -26.17 1.46 5.32
CA GLY A 128 -25.75 2.10 6.58
C GLY A 128 -24.84 1.25 7.48
N ARG A 129 -25.03 -0.07 7.51
CA ARG A 129 -24.14 -1.01 8.22
C ARG A 129 -22.74 -1.02 7.62
N ASP A 130 -22.64 -1.21 6.31
CA ASP A 130 -21.35 -1.31 5.61
C ASP A 130 -20.62 0.03 5.64
N ARG A 131 -21.36 1.15 5.56
CA ARG A 131 -20.83 2.50 5.74
C ARG A 131 -20.12 2.65 7.08
N ALA A 132 -20.75 2.24 8.19
CA ALA A 132 -20.14 2.29 9.51
C ALA A 132 -18.88 1.41 9.59
N LEU A 133 -18.89 0.22 8.99
CA LEU A 133 -17.73 -0.68 8.97
C LEU A 133 -16.58 -0.13 8.10
N GLN A 134 -16.87 0.43 6.93
CA GLN A 134 -15.86 1.04 6.06
C GLN A 134 -15.22 2.26 6.69
N LEU A 135 -16.01 3.14 7.32
CA LEU A 135 -15.48 4.27 8.08
C LEU A 135 -14.51 3.79 9.15
N LEU A 136 -14.88 2.73 9.88
CA LEU A 136 -14.01 2.15 10.90
C LEU A 136 -12.74 1.52 10.31
N ILE A 137 -12.84 0.80 9.19
CA ILE A 137 -11.67 0.20 8.50
C ILE A 137 -10.70 1.28 8.03
N VAL A 138 -11.19 2.29 7.31
CA VAL A 138 -10.36 3.38 6.77
C VAL A 138 -9.74 4.18 7.91
N THR A 139 -10.52 4.51 8.93
CA THR A 139 -10.02 5.26 10.10
C THR A 139 -9.00 4.44 10.89
N THR A 140 -9.20 3.13 11.04
CA THR A 140 -8.20 2.30 11.75
C THR A 140 -6.90 2.19 10.96
N GLY A 141 -6.99 2.06 9.63
CA GLY A 141 -5.83 1.99 8.74
C GLY A 141 -4.97 3.26 8.70
N LEU A 142 -5.55 4.45 8.92
CA LEU A 142 -4.79 5.71 8.89
C LEU A 142 -4.05 6.02 10.20
N LEU A 143 -4.51 5.49 11.34
CA LEU A 143 -3.95 5.81 12.67
C LEU A 143 -2.44 5.51 12.79
N PRO A 144 -1.90 4.38 12.29
CA PRO A 144 -0.45 4.14 12.35
C PRO A 144 0.38 5.18 11.57
N THR A 145 -0.13 5.65 10.43
CA THR A 145 0.57 6.68 9.63
C THR A 145 0.46 8.06 10.30
N LEU A 146 -0.70 8.41 10.87
CA LEU A 146 -0.86 9.64 11.65
C LEU A 146 0.07 9.66 12.86
N ARG A 147 0.11 8.57 13.64
CA ARG A 147 1.03 8.40 14.78
C ARG A 147 2.50 8.52 14.35
N TYR A 148 2.83 8.03 13.16
CA TYR A 148 4.17 8.21 12.61
C TYR A 148 4.47 9.67 12.26
N ALA A 149 3.52 10.39 11.68
CA ALA A 149 3.66 11.83 11.39
C ALA A 149 3.88 12.65 12.67
N GLU A 150 3.11 12.36 13.72
CA GLU A 150 3.26 12.95 15.05
C GLU A 150 4.63 12.64 15.65
N LYS A 151 5.08 11.38 15.57
CA LYS A 151 6.44 11.01 16.02
C LYS A 151 7.53 11.78 15.29
N GLN A 152 7.40 11.93 13.96
CA GLN A 152 8.38 12.71 13.20
C GLN A 152 8.42 14.16 13.66
N PHE A 153 7.27 14.74 13.97
CA PHE A 153 7.15 16.10 14.42
C PHE A 153 7.65 16.30 15.87
N TYR A 154 7.01 15.63 16.84
CA TYR A 154 7.22 15.87 18.27
C TYR A 154 8.49 15.26 18.85
N VAL A 155 9.05 14.22 18.21
CA VAL A 155 10.17 13.45 18.76
C VAL A 155 11.43 13.60 17.91
N ASN A 156 11.28 13.51 16.59
CA ASN A 156 12.42 13.56 15.68
C ASN A 156 12.72 14.96 15.14
N GLU A 157 11.82 15.92 15.37
CA GLU A 157 11.90 17.28 14.82
C GLU A 157 12.08 17.29 13.28
N ASP A 158 11.59 16.25 12.61
CA ASP A 158 11.70 16.03 11.17
C ASP A 158 10.43 16.52 10.47
N ILE A 159 10.41 17.82 10.23
CA ILE A 159 9.32 18.55 9.54
C ILE A 159 8.99 17.90 8.18
N ASN A 160 10.01 17.50 7.43
CA ASN A 160 9.84 17.01 6.07
C ASN A 160 9.19 15.62 6.03
N TYR A 161 9.62 14.70 6.90
CA TYR A 161 8.94 13.40 6.99
C TYR A 161 7.59 13.48 7.69
N SER A 162 7.38 14.43 8.61
CA SER A 162 6.05 14.67 9.16
C SER A 162 5.08 15.10 8.05
N PHE A 163 5.48 16.08 7.22
CA PHE A 163 4.71 16.51 6.04
C PHE A 163 4.42 15.35 5.07
N LEU A 164 5.44 14.57 4.68
CA LEU A 164 5.22 13.40 3.80
C LEU A 164 4.25 12.38 4.40
N SER A 165 4.28 12.20 5.72
CA SER A 165 3.37 11.29 6.40
C SER A 165 1.94 11.85 6.44
N ILE A 166 1.78 13.16 6.64
CA ILE A 166 0.48 13.85 6.54
C ILE A 166 -0.10 13.68 5.13
N LEU A 167 0.70 13.87 4.06
CA LEU A 167 0.23 13.66 2.68
C LEU A 167 -0.32 12.25 2.44
N ARG A 168 0.26 11.22 3.07
CA ARG A 168 -0.25 9.85 3.02
C ARG A 168 -1.55 9.67 3.81
N VAL A 169 -1.74 10.43 4.89
CA VAL A 169 -2.97 10.41 5.69
C VAL A 169 -4.13 11.11 4.96
N VAL A 170 -3.85 12.18 4.19
CA VAL A 170 -4.87 12.95 3.46
C VAL A 170 -5.76 12.08 2.56
N GLU A 171 -5.20 11.09 1.86
CA GLU A 171 -6.01 10.20 1.01
C GLU A 171 -7.02 9.39 1.83
N SER A 172 -6.65 8.93 3.02
CA SER A 172 -7.56 8.21 3.92
C SER A 172 -8.63 9.13 4.52
N LEU A 173 -8.26 10.38 4.86
CA LEU A 173 -9.21 11.39 5.31
C LEU A 173 -10.22 11.77 4.22
N ALA A 174 -9.75 11.91 2.98
CA ALA A 174 -10.60 12.13 1.82
C ALA A 174 -11.56 10.96 1.58
N ARG A 175 -11.06 9.72 1.72
CA ARG A 175 -11.90 8.52 1.67
C ARG A 175 -12.98 8.52 2.75
N ILE A 176 -12.68 8.98 3.98
CA ILE A 176 -13.69 9.14 5.04
C ILE A 176 -14.78 10.12 4.59
N GLU A 177 -14.42 11.30 4.07
CA GLU A 177 -15.40 12.28 3.60
C GLU A 177 -16.27 11.76 2.46
N VAL A 178 -15.70 11.03 1.49
CA VAL A 178 -16.48 10.41 0.41
C VAL A 178 -17.50 9.42 0.96
N ILE A 179 -17.09 8.55 1.89
CA ILE A 179 -18.01 7.60 2.54
C ILE A 179 -19.08 8.34 3.38
N LEU A 180 -18.69 9.43 4.04
CA LEU A 180 -19.63 10.24 4.82
C LEU A 180 -20.70 10.91 3.95
N ASN A 181 -20.42 11.15 2.67
CA ASN A 181 -21.36 11.71 1.70
C ASN A 181 -22.10 10.63 0.88
N ASP A 182 -22.14 9.38 1.38
CA ASP A 182 -22.85 8.24 0.79
C ASP A 182 -22.36 7.85 -0.62
N GLU A 183 -21.13 8.21 -0.97
CA GLU A 183 -20.50 7.86 -2.22
C GLU A 183 -19.53 6.69 -2.09
N VAL A 184 -19.42 5.89 -3.15
CA VAL A 184 -18.47 4.79 -3.22
C VAL A 184 -17.07 5.35 -3.51
N PRO A 185 -16.09 5.19 -2.61
CA PRO A 185 -14.80 5.84 -2.78
C PRO A 185 -14.02 5.31 -3.96
N SER A 186 -13.67 6.20 -4.89
CA SER A 186 -12.88 5.87 -6.06
C SER A 186 -11.37 5.79 -5.76
N ARG A 187 -10.54 5.74 -6.82
CA ARG A 187 -9.08 5.93 -6.70
C ARG A 187 -8.75 7.41 -6.43
N GLU A 188 -9.51 8.34 -6.98
CA GLU A 188 -9.29 9.79 -6.91
C GLU A 188 -10.21 10.46 -5.86
N VAL A 189 -10.05 10.08 -4.59
CA VAL A 189 -10.94 10.54 -3.49
C VAL A 189 -10.73 11.99 -3.05
N ILE A 190 -9.59 12.61 -3.36
CA ILE A 190 -9.26 13.96 -2.88
C ILE A 190 -10.14 15.03 -3.53
N GLN A 191 -10.45 14.90 -4.83
CA GLN A 191 -11.22 15.93 -5.54
C GLN A 191 -12.65 16.07 -5.00
N PRO A 192 -13.44 14.99 -4.83
CA PRO A 192 -14.75 15.11 -4.18
C PRO A 192 -14.63 15.61 -2.73
N ALA A 193 -13.60 15.19 -1.99
CA ALA A 193 -13.41 15.60 -0.61
C ALA A 193 -13.12 17.11 -0.46
N LEU A 194 -12.42 17.73 -1.42
CA LEU A 194 -12.25 19.18 -1.52
C LEU A 194 -13.59 19.92 -1.68
N GLU A 195 -14.58 19.31 -2.33
CA GLU A 195 -15.92 19.87 -2.47
C GLU A 195 -16.75 19.68 -1.19
N TYR A 196 -16.65 18.51 -0.53
CA TYR A 196 -17.43 18.22 0.68
C TYR A 196 -16.94 18.97 1.92
N ASN A 197 -15.62 19.12 2.08
CA ASN A 197 -15.03 19.76 3.26
C ASN A 197 -13.85 20.68 2.90
N PRO A 198 -14.12 21.78 2.15
CA PRO A 198 -13.08 22.64 1.58
C PRO A 198 -12.19 23.29 2.64
N ASP A 199 -12.75 23.73 3.78
CA ASP A 199 -11.97 24.40 4.83
C ASP A 199 -10.95 23.45 5.49
N PHE A 200 -11.33 22.18 5.71
CA PHE A 200 -10.44 21.16 6.26
C PHE A 200 -9.30 20.81 5.28
N PHE A 201 -9.64 20.52 4.01
CA PHE A 201 -8.62 20.15 3.01
C PHE A 201 -7.79 21.33 2.55
N ARG A 202 -8.28 22.57 2.67
CA ARG A 202 -7.43 23.75 2.50
C ARG A 202 -6.23 23.68 3.46
N VAL A 203 -6.48 23.48 4.75
CA VAL A 203 -5.42 23.47 5.78
C VAL A 203 -4.54 22.22 5.71
N THR A 204 -5.13 21.04 5.45
CA THR A 204 -4.42 19.76 5.54
C THR A 204 -3.84 19.27 4.21
N TYR A 205 -4.20 19.90 3.09
CA TYR A 205 -3.76 19.50 1.76
C TYR A 205 -3.35 20.69 0.89
N SER A 206 -4.28 21.55 0.45
CA SER A 206 -3.99 22.54 -0.60
C SER A 206 -3.00 23.62 -0.16
N ASP A 207 -3.27 24.32 0.95
CA ASP A 207 -2.35 25.34 1.50
C ASP A 207 -1.09 24.66 2.04
N LEU A 208 -1.25 23.48 2.67
CA LEU A 208 -0.12 22.73 3.21
C LEU A 208 0.89 22.36 2.11
N ILE A 209 0.46 22.04 0.89
CA ILE A 209 1.36 21.76 -0.25
C ILE A 209 2.05 23.04 -0.75
N ASN A 210 1.32 24.15 -0.77
CA ASN A 210 1.69 25.43 -1.39
C ASN A 210 2.17 26.47 -0.36
N CYS A 211 3.06 26.04 0.54
CA CYS A 211 3.67 26.94 1.51
C CYS A 211 5.06 26.43 1.92
N GLU A 212 5.82 27.26 2.65
CA GLU A 212 7.01 26.79 3.34
C GLU A 212 6.63 25.87 4.51
N LYS A 213 7.32 24.73 4.62
CA LYS A 213 7.11 23.79 5.74
C LYS A 213 7.94 24.25 6.94
N ASN A 214 7.25 24.66 8.00
CA ASN A 214 7.84 25.01 9.29
C ASN A 214 7.04 24.39 10.44
N GLU A 215 7.56 24.53 11.66
CA GLU A 215 6.97 23.92 12.86
C GLU A 215 5.48 24.28 13.04
N GLY A 216 5.15 25.57 12.96
CA GLY A 216 3.78 26.05 13.16
C GLY A 216 2.80 25.54 12.10
N VAL A 217 3.24 25.45 10.84
CA VAL A 217 2.42 24.91 9.74
C VAL A 217 2.11 23.42 9.95
N ILE A 218 3.13 22.62 10.26
CA ILE A 218 2.95 21.17 10.47
C ILE A 218 2.11 20.92 11.72
N GLN A 219 2.36 21.65 12.81
CA GLN A 219 1.55 21.56 14.02
C GLN A 219 0.08 21.87 13.75
N ASN A 220 -0.20 22.97 13.04
CA ASN A 220 -1.56 23.35 12.69
C ASN A 220 -2.28 22.27 11.86
N ALA A 221 -1.58 21.64 10.91
CA ALA A 221 -2.14 20.54 10.14
C ALA A 221 -2.45 19.30 11.02
N LEU A 222 -1.53 18.92 11.92
CA LEU A 222 -1.74 17.80 12.85
C LEU A 222 -2.89 18.08 13.83
N ASP A 223 -2.95 19.30 14.39
CA ASP A 223 -4.04 19.71 15.29
C ASP A 223 -5.39 19.70 14.56
N THR A 224 -5.44 20.20 13.32
CA THR A 224 -6.64 20.17 12.48
C THR A 224 -7.12 18.74 12.21
N ILE A 225 -6.19 17.81 11.93
CA ILE A 225 -6.51 16.37 11.75
C ILE A 225 -7.01 15.75 13.05
N SER A 226 -6.39 16.08 14.19
CA SER A 226 -6.82 15.62 15.51
C SER A 226 -8.26 16.04 15.81
N ASP A 227 -8.56 17.32 15.62
CA ASP A 227 -9.88 17.89 15.86
C ASP A 227 -10.94 17.24 14.95
N TYR A 228 -10.61 17.06 13.68
CA TYR A 228 -11.46 16.35 12.72
C TYR A 228 -11.83 14.93 13.18
N LEU A 229 -10.87 14.16 13.70
CA LEU A 229 -11.12 12.80 14.19
C LEU A 229 -11.92 12.81 15.51
N ASN A 230 -11.67 13.80 16.38
CA ASN A 230 -12.43 13.97 17.62
C ASN A 230 -13.91 14.31 17.35
N GLU A 231 -14.21 15.12 16.33
CA GLU A 231 -15.58 15.40 15.91
C GLU A 231 -16.29 14.16 15.36
N LYS A 232 -15.52 13.20 14.82
CA LYS A 232 -16.03 11.99 14.17
C LYS A 232 -15.89 10.73 15.02
N LEU A 233 -15.87 10.90 16.34
CA LEU A 233 -15.81 9.77 17.29
C LEU A 233 -16.93 8.73 17.09
N PHE A 234 -18.06 9.11 16.50
CA PHE A 234 -19.14 8.17 16.15
C PHE A 234 -18.69 7.05 15.19
N ILE A 235 -17.59 7.22 14.45
CA ILE A 235 -17.02 6.17 13.59
C ILE A 235 -16.64 4.93 14.42
N PHE A 236 -16.24 5.11 15.67
CA PHE A 236 -15.84 4.03 16.57
C PHE A 236 -17.02 3.37 17.30
N GLN A 237 -18.25 3.81 17.04
CA GLN A 237 -19.45 3.30 17.72
C GLN A 237 -19.59 1.77 17.65
N PRO A 238 -19.26 1.06 16.55
CA PRO A 238 -19.33 -0.41 16.53
C PRO A 238 -18.46 -1.08 17.61
N ILE A 239 -17.31 -0.50 17.94
CA ILE A 239 -16.43 -1.00 19.01
C ILE A 239 -17.04 -0.68 20.38
N LEU A 240 -17.51 0.56 20.56
CA LEU A 240 -18.09 1.01 21.82
C LEU A 240 -19.37 0.24 22.18
N ASP A 241 -20.24 -0.03 21.19
CA ASP A 241 -21.45 -0.82 21.38
C ASP A 241 -21.12 -2.25 21.80
N PHE A 242 -20.16 -2.89 21.13
CA PHE A 242 -19.73 -4.24 21.49
C PHE A 242 -19.18 -4.30 22.92
N LEU A 243 -18.30 -3.37 23.30
CA LEU A 243 -17.73 -3.31 24.64
C LEU A 243 -18.78 -3.01 25.72
N ALA A 244 -19.76 -2.16 25.42
CA ALA A 244 -20.87 -1.87 26.33
C ALA A 244 -21.78 -3.11 26.53
N GLU A 245 -22.10 -3.83 25.45
CA GLU A 245 -22.91 -5.06 25.50
C GLU A 245 -22.18 -6.19 26.22
N ALA A 246 -20.87 -6.30 26.03
CA ALA A 246 -20.01 -7.30 26.66
C ALA A 246 -19.96 -7.20 28.19
N ALA A 247 -20.22 -6.01 28.75
CA ALA A 247 -20.29 -5.74 30.19
C ALA A 247 -19.06 -6.23 30.99
N GLY A 248 -17.86 -6.03 30.44
CA GLY A 248 -16.58 -6.34 31.08
C GLY A 248 -15.40 -6.28 30.11
N PRO A 249 -14.15 -6.47 30.59
CA PRO A 249 -12.97 -6.54 29.73
C PRO A 249 -13.11 -7.58 28.62
N ARG A 250 -12.66 -7.22 27.42
CA ARG A 250 -12.48 -8.12 26.28
C ARG A 250 -11.08 -8.00 25.76
N SER A 251 -10.42 -9.14 25.61
CA SER A 251 -9.06 -9.19 25.11
C SER A 251 -9.01 -8.74 23.64
N THR A 252 -7.82 -8.33 23.19
CA THR A 252 -7.60 -7.90 21.81
C THR A 252 -7.91 -9.04 20.82
N THR A 253 -7.57 -10.28 21.18
CA THR A 253 -7.92 -11.49 20.43
C THR A 253 -9.44 -11.68 20.34
N GLU A 254 -10.17 -11.59 21.46
CA GLU A 254 -11.64 -11.69 21.45
C GLU A 254 -12.31 -10.62 20.58
N LEU A 255 -11.81 -9.37 20.67
CA LEU A 255 -12.32 -8.25 19.87
C LEU A 255 -12.09 -8.47 18.38
N ASN A 256 -10.88 -8.85 17.99
CA ASN A 256 -10.55 -9.09 16.60
C ASN A 256 -11.33 -10.30 16.04
N ASP A 257 -11.47 -11.39 16.80
CA ASP A 257 -12.28 -12.56 16.40
C ASP A 257 -13.76 -12.21 16.17
N TYR A 258 -14.30 -11.29 16.96
CA TYR A 258 -15.65 -10.79 16.78
C TYR A 258 -15.80 -10.01 15.47
N PHE A 259 -14.86 -9.09 15.20
CA PHE A 259 -14.94 -8.25 14.02
C PHE A 259 -14.56 -8.98 12.73
N GLN A 260 -13.58 -9.87 12.74
CA GLN A 260 -13.13 -10.62 11.55
C GLN A 260 -14.27 -11.32 10.82
N LYS A 261 -15.23 -11.87 11.56
CA LYS A 261 -16.45 -12.51 11.01
C LYS A 261 -17.33 -11.54 10.19
N LYS A 262 -17.15 -10.23 10.35
CA LYS A 262 -17.93 -9.16 9.72
C LYS A 262 -17.15 -8.40 8.63
N ILE A 263 -15.82 -8.37 8.70
CA ILE A 263 -14.98 -7.49 7.86
C ILE A 263 -13.76 -8.20 7.22
N GLY A 264 -13.69 -9.52 7.33
CA GLY A 264 -12.55 -10.30 6.83
C GLY A 264 -11.31 -10.12 7.70
N ASP A 265 -10.12 -10.09 7.08
CA ASP A 265 -8.83 -10.12 7.79
C ASP A 265 -8.43 -8.78 8.44
N ASN A 266 -9.28 -7.75 8.33
CA ASN A 266 -9.01 -6.45 8.97
C ASN A 266 -8.97 -6.60 10.50
N ARG A 267 -7.99 -5.95 11.12
CA ARG A 267 -7.84 -5.88 12.58
C ARG A 267 -7.96 -4.44 13.04
N PHE A 268 -8.42 -4.26 14.29
CA PHE A 268 -8.65 -2.92 14.84
C PHE A 268 -7.78 -2.59 16.05
N ASP A 269 -6.62 -3.24 16.20
CA ASP A 269 -5.71 -3.03 17.33
C ASP A 269 -5.36 -1.54 17.50
N ALA A 270 -5.04 -0.85 16.38
CA ALA A 270 -4.70 0.56 16.39
C ALA A 270 -5.86 1.47 16.83
N ALA A 271 -7.12 1.08 16.57
CA ALA A 271 -8.29 1.82 17.04
C ALA A 271 -8.51 1.64 18.54
N TYR A 272 -8.36 0.42 19.06
CA TYR A 272 -8.49 0.17 20.50
C TYR A 272 -7.44 0.97 21.29
N GLU A 273 -6.18 0.92 20.84
CA GLU A 273 -5.09 1.70 21.43
C GLU A 273 -5.38 3.20 21.40
N TRP A 274 -5.85 3.73 20.27
CA TRP A 274 -6.13 5.15 20.12
C TRP A 274 -7.28 5.61 21.02
N LEU A 275 -8.36 4.84 21.11
CA LEU A 275 -9.48 5.12 22.01
C LEU A 275 -9.04 5.08 23.48
N ALA A 276 -8.17 4.14 23.85
CA ALA A 276 -7.62 4.04 25.19
C ALA A 276 -6.71 5.23 25.52
N GLN A 277 -5.86 5.66 24.57
CA GLN A 277 -5.01 6.85 24.70
C GLN A 277 -5.83 8.13 24.87
N LYS A 278 -7.00 8.22 24.22
CA LYS A 278 -7.96 9.32 24.39
C LYS A 278 -8.78 9.20 25.68
N GLY A 279 -8.62 8.13 26.45
CA GLY A 279 -9.37 7.87 27.68
C GLY A 279 -10.85 7.54 27.46
N ILE A 280 -11.24 7.20 26.23
CA ILE A 280 -12.64 6.87 25.86
C ILE A 280 -13.00 5.47 26.32
N ILE A 281 -12.05 4.53 26.19
CA ILE A 281 -12.15 3.18 26.73
C ILE A 281 -11.00 2.96 27.72
N GLN A 282 -11.17 2.00 28.63
CA GLN A 282 -10.15 1.66 29.60
C GLN A 282 -9.35 0.46 29.10
N GLN A 283 -8.02 0.55 29.16
CA GLN A 283 -7.12 -0.57 28.90
C GLN A 283 -6.76 -1.26 30.23
N VAL A 284 -6.93 -2.57 30.25
CA VAL A 284 -6.49 -3.48 31.33
C VAL A 284 -5.73 -4.64 30.70
N SER A 285 -5.30 -5.61 31.51
CA SER A 285 -4.77 -6.87 31.00
C SER A 285 -5.59 -8.07 31.46
N THR A 286 -5.56 -9.12 30.65
CA THR A 286 -6.14 -10.42 30.95
C THR A 286 -5.11 -11.53 30.68
N PRO A 287 -5.04 -12.58 31.52
CA PRO A 287 -4.08 -13.65 31.32
C PRO A 287 -4.37 -14.44 30.04
N VAL A 288 -3.32 -14.76 29.27
CA VAL A 288 -3.37 -15.52 28.03
C VAL A 288 -2.23 -16.54 27.96
N LYS A 289 -2.47 -17.66 27.29
CA LYS A 289 -1.43 -18.62 26.93
C LYS A 289 -1.15 -18.51 25.44
N ILE A 290 0.06 -18.06 25.10
CA ILE A 290 0.44 -17.78 23.70
C ILE A 290 0.48 -19.03 22.81
N THR A 291 0.55 -20.23 23.41
CA THR A 291 0.27 -21.50 22.73
C THR A 291 -0.67 -22.36 23.58
N LEU A 292 -1.42 -23.27 22.94
CA LEU A 292 -2.32 -24.19 23.65
C LEU A 292 -1.64 -25.05 24.73
N LYS A 293 -0.31 -25.26 24.64
CA LYS A 293 0.46 -26.10 25.56
C LYS A 293 1.39 -25.28 26.47
N SER A 294 1.40 -23.96 26.34
CA SER A 294 2.21 -23.06 27.16
C SER A 294 1.89 -23.27 28.65
N GLN A 295 2.94 -23.36 29.47
CA GLN A 295 2.82 -23.41 30.92
C GLN A 295 3.00 -22.04 31.56
N ILE A 296 3.32 -21.04 30.74
CA ILE A 296 3.53 -19.65 31.14
C ILE A 296 2.33 -18.86 30.70
N GLU A 297 1.78 -18.10 31.62
CA GLU A 297 0.73 -17.12 31.35
C GLU A 297 1.40 -15.77 31.07
N MET A 298 0.94 -15.13 30.01
CA MET A 298 1.29 -13.77 29.63
C MET A 298 0.07 -12.88 29.85
N GLU A 299 0.27 -11.58 29.82
CA GLU A 299 -0.82 -10.61 29.94
C GLU A 299 -1.15 -10.08 28.55
N GLU A 300 -2.41 -10.24 28.11
CA GLU A 300 -2.94 -9.66 26.88
C GLU A 300 -3.63 -8.33 27.18
N ALA A 301 -3.47 -7.34 26.31
CA ALA A 301 -4.25 -6.11 26.35
C ALA A 301 -5.74 -6.43 26.18
N ALA A 302 -6.55 -5.93 27.11
CA ALA A 302 -7.99 -6.04 27.09
C ALA A 302 -8.63 -4.67 27.33
N TYR A 303 -9.82 -4.47 26.78
CA TYR A 303 -10.50 -3.19 26.81
C TYR A 303 -11.92 -3.34 27.33
N TYR A 304 -12.42 -2.31 28.02
CA TYR A 304 -13.83 -2.20 28.38
C TYR A 304 -14.30 -0.75 28.33
N TYR A 305 -15.62 -0.60 28.23
CA TYR A 305 -16.28 0.69 28.10
C TYR A 305 -17.45 0.79 29.08
N ASP A 306 -17.33 1.66 30.10
CA ASP A 306 -18.44 2.00 30.99
C ASP A 306 -19.13 3.29 30.53
N ARG A 307 -20.35 3.12 29.98
CA ARG A 307 -21.18 4.21 29.47
C ARG A 307 -21.60 5.21 30.56
N LYS A 308 -21.58 4.83 31.85
CA LYS A 308 -22.01 5.69 32.96
C LYS A 308 -20.94 6.70 33.39
N GLU A 309 -19.66 6.34 33.32
CA GLU A 309 -18.54 7.23 33.64
C GLU A 309 -18.26 8.26 32.53
N THR A 310 -18.53 7.91 31.27
CA THR A 310 -18.34 8.82 30.12
C THR A 310 -19.40 9.92 30.02
N VAL A 311 -20.63 9.71 30.51
CA VAL A 311 -21.67 10.77 30.57
C VAL A 311 -21.27 11.90 31.52
N THR A 312 -20.54 11.60 32.60
CA THR A 312 -19.92 12.61 33.47
C THR A 312 -18.80 13.38 32.77
N MET A 313 -18.08 12.75 31.83
CA MET A 313 -17.12 13.41 30.93
C MET A 313 -17.77 14.10 29.72
N SER A 314 -19.10 14.05 29.52
CA SER A 314 -19.79 14.79 28.44
C SER A 314 -20.23 16.21 28.85
N LYS A 315 -20.19 16.53 30.16
CA LYS A 315 -20.51 17.87 30.69
C LYS A 315 -19.31 18.82 30.73
N SER A 316 -18.11 18.28 30.58
CA SER A 316 -16.91 19.01 30.21
C SER A 316 -16.50 18.45 28.85
N PRO A 317 -15.96 19.21 27.88
CA PRO A 317 -15.32 18.54 26.76
C PRO A 317 -14.31 17.52 27.33
N PRO A 318 -14.16 16.31 26.74
CA PRO A 318 -12.95 15.52 27.03
C PRO A 318 -11.79 16.50 26.91
N PRO A 319 -10.85 16.55 27.88
CA PRO A 319 -9.78 17.54 27.84
C PRO A 319 -9.30 17.55 26.41
N GLN A 320 -9.31 18.73 25.78
CA GLN A 320 -8.63 18.88 24.52
C GLN A 320 -7.20 18.43 24.85
N LEU A 321 -6.91 17.16 24.59
CA LEU A 321 -5.59 16.72 24.23
C LEU A 321 -5.40 17.38 22.85
N LYS A 322 -5.27 18.72 22.88
CA LYS A 322 -4.21 19.36 22.16
C LYS A 322 -3.05 18.43 22.41
N PHE A 323 -2.43 17.94 21.35
CA PHE A 323 -1.13 17.31 21.48
C PHE A 323 -0.07 18.31 22.00
N ALA A 324 -0.48 19.45 22.58
CA ALA A 324 0.15 20.00 23.76
C ALA A 324 0.39 18.87 24.76
N LEU A 325 1.59 18.30 24.66
CA LEU A 325 2.40 17.86 25.78
C LEU A 325 1.75 18.37 27.06
N ASN A 326 1.01 17.52 27.76
CA ASN A 326 0.78 17.80 29.16
C ASN A 326 2.21 18.02 29.70
N PRO A 327 2.52 19.19 30.28
CA PRO A 327 3.87 19.44 30.78
C PRO A 327 4.30 18.37 31.81
N ASP A 328 3.31 17.74 32.45
CA ASP A 328 3.47 16.60 33.36
C ASP A 328 3.53 15.23 32.64
N LEU A 329 3.13 15.15 31.36
CA LEU A 329 3.44 14.03 30.44
C LEU A 329 4.66 14.37 29.54
N ARG A 330 5.61 15.15 30.06
CA ARG A 330 7.01 14.94 29.67
C ARG A 330 7.44 13.57 30.17
N ILE A 331 7.07 12.49 29.48
CA ILE A 331 7.89 11.27 29.49
C ILE A 331 9.05 11.51 28.52
N GLY A 332 9.81 12.57 28.79
CA GLY A 332 11.00 13.00 28.06
C GLY A 332 12.23 12.69 28.89
N ALA A 333 12.50 11.39 29.10
CA ALA A 333 13.77 10.82 29.57
C ALA A 333 13.62 9.29 29.82
N ASP A 334 12.50 8.87 30.39
CA ASP A 334 12.34 7.51 30.97
C ASP A 334 11.57 6.49 30.11
N ALA A 335 10.95 6.91 28.99
CA ALA A 335 10.21 6.00 28.11
C ALA A 335 11.09 4.87 27.56
N HIS A 336 12.29 5.22 27.10
CA HIS A 336 13.23 4.24 26.57
C HIS A 336 13.70 3.24 27.66
N PRO A 337 14.18 3.68 28.85
CA PRO A 337 14.44 2.76 29.97
C PRO A 337 13.26 1.85 30.35
N GLN A 338 12.04 2.40 30.44
CA GLN A 338 10.84 1.62 30.78
C GLN A 338 10.54 0.55 29.74
N ILE A 339 10.57 0.92 28.45
CA ILE A 339 10.34 -0.01 27.34
C ILE A 339 11.41 -1.09 27.30
N MET A 340 12.68 -0.74 27.51
CA MET A 340 13.76 -1.72 27.55
C MET A 340 13.66 -2.66 28.75
N ALA A 341 13.23 -2.17 29.92
CA ALA A 341 12.98 -3.00 31.10
C ALA A 341 11.79 -3.95 30.91
N ALA A 342 10.68 -3.45 30.35
CA ALA A 342 9.52 -4.26 29.99
C ALA A 342 9.89 -5.33 28.95
N LEU A 343 10.65 -4.97 27.91
CA LEU A 343 11.14 -5.90 26.92
C LEU A 343 12.02 -6.99 27.55
N GLY A 344 12.93 -6.62 28.46
CA GLY A 344 13.76 -7.59 29.20
C GLY A 344 12.91 -8.57 30.01
N ALA A 345 11.98 -8.06 30.82
CA ALA A 345 11.07 -8.89 31.62
C ALA A 345 10.21 -9.82 30.75
N PHE A 346 9.69 -9.32 29.63
CA PHE A 346 8.94 -10.12 28.66
C PHE A 346 9.79 -11.24 28.07
N VAL A 347 11.02 -10.93 27.66
CA VAL A 347 11.95 -11.90 27.08
C VAL A 347 12.32 -12.98 28.09
N ASP A 348 12.57 -12.62 29.34
CA ASP A 348 12.87 -13.59 30.39
C ASP A 348 11.71 -14.55 30.62
N LYS A 349 10.46 -14.06 30.67
CA LYS A 349 9.26 -14.90 30.77
C LYS A 349 9.10 -15.82 29.55
N VAL A 350 9.19 -15.28 28.34
CA VAL A 350 8.90 -16.06 27.12
C VAL A 350 10.00 -17.09 26.84
N LYS A 351 11.24 -16.79 27.27
CA LYS A 351 12.37 -17.71 27.16
C LYS A 351 12.17 -18.99 27.97
N ASP A 352 11.37 -18.97 29.03
CA ASP A 352 11.05 -20.17 29.79
C ASP A 352 9.99 -21.07 29.10
N ASP A 353 9.26 -20.55 28.10
CA ASP A 353 8.29 -21.34 27.35
C ASP A 353 8.97 -22.23 26.32
N ARG A 354 8.91 -23.55 26.55
CA ARG A 354 9.54 -24.53 25.65
C ARG A 354 8.93 -24.64 24.26
N TYR A 355 7.75 -24.06 24.02
CA TYR A 355 7.12 -24.02 22.71
C TYR A 355 7.56 -22.84 21.86
N ILE A 356 8.22 -21.86 22.48
CA ILE A 356 8.87 -20.75 21.80
C ILE A 356 10.37 -21.08 21.66
N ILE A 357 10.87 -20.99 20.44
CA ILE A 357 12.27 -21.32 20.14
C ILE A 357 13.12 -20.09 19.88
N ALA A 358 12.52 -18.95 19.49
CA ALA A 358 13.23 -17.68 19.34
C ALA A 358 12.31 -16.48 19.54
N ALA A 359 12.91 -15.36 19.95
CA ALA A 359 12.28 -14.05 19.93
C ALA A 359 13.15 -13.05 19.16
N ILE A 360 12.55 -12.34 18.23
CA ILE A 360 13.22 -11.40 17.33
C ILE A 360 12.55 -10.03 17.48
N LEU A 361 13.32 -9.02 17.89
CA LEU A 361 12.87 -7.64 17.98
C LEU A 361 12.88 -6.98 16.61
N THR A 362 11.71 -6.74 16.02
CA THR A 362 11.58 -6.12 14.68
C THR A 362 11.48 -4.60 14.75
N SER A 363 11.19 -4.04 15.93
CA SER A 363 11.31 -2.60 16.18
C SER A 363 12.77 -2.22 16.37
N ASN A 364 13.29 -1.26 15.58
CA ASN A 364 14.66 -0.78 15.77
C ASN A 364 14.73 0.24 16.90
N LEU A 365 14.54 -0.21 18.15
CA LEU A 365 14.52 0.66 19.34
C LEU A 365 15.85 1.37 19.62
N ALA A 366 16.95 0.93 19.00
CA ALA A 366 18.28 1.51 19.18
C ALA A 366 18.52 2.74 18.28
N GLU A 367 17.99 2.73 17.05
CA GLU A 367 18.11 3.84 16.10
C GLU A 367 16.87 4.75 16.07
N ASP A 368 15.71 4.24 16.50
CA ASP A 368 14.44 4.97 16.47
C ASP A 368 14.21 5.68 17.80
N ASN A 369 14.03 7.00 17.79
CA ASN A 369 13.74 7.73 19.02
C ASN A 369 12.42 7.24 19.61
N VAL A 370 12.49 6.60 20.78
CA VAL A 370 11.35 5.98 21.44
C VAL A 370 10.55 7.04 22.21
N TRP A 371 9.23 6.92 22.20
CA TRP A 371 8.30 7.78 22.95
C TRP A 371 7.17 6.97 23.57
N GLN A 372 6.28 7.61 24.34
CA GLN A 372 5.23 6.94 25.12
C GLN A 372 4.19 6.18 24.28
N HIS A 373 4.11 6.43 22.98
CA HIS A 373 3.21 5.71 22.06
C HIS A 373 3.95 4.69 21.17
N THR A 374 5.23 4.40 21.46
CA THR A 374 5.96 3.33 20.77
C THR A 374 5.37 1.98 21.15
N ASN A 375 4.83 1.27 20.17
CA ASN A 375 4.54 -0.15 20.32
C ASN A 375 5.82 -0.96 20.04
N VAL A 376 6.13 -1.91 20.93
CA VAL A 376 7.24 -2.84 20.71
C VAL A 376 6.75 -3.98 19.83
N ASN A 377 7.36 -4.16 18.66
CA ASN A 377 7.01 -5.25 17.74
C ASN A 377 8.03 -6.39 17.87
N LEU A 378 7.53 -7.59 18.12
CA LEU A 378 8.29 -8.83 18.21
C LEU A 378 7.77 -9.86 17.20
N LEU A 379 8.71 -10.61 16.62
CA LEU A 379 8.42 -11.86 15.95
C LEU A 379 8.86 -13.01 16.88
N LEU A 380 7.91 -13.81 17.33
CA LEU A 380 8.16 -15.04 18.08
C LEU A 380 8.11 -16.23 17.13
N ILE A 381 9.12 -17.10 17.24
CA ILE A 381 9.19 -18.34 16.48
C ILE A 381 8.78 -19.48 17.38
N GLY A 382 7.69 -20.14 17.03
CA GLY A 382 7.17 -21.32 17.72
C GLY A 382 7.68 -22.62 17.10
N ARG A 383 7.63 -23.71 17.87
CA ARG A 383 7.80 -25.06 17.32
C ARG A 383 6.75 -25.36 16.25
N ASP A 384 7.09 -26.16 15.25
CA ASP A 384 6.17 -26.52 14.15
C ASP A 384 4.93 -27.31 14.61
N ASP A 385 5.02 -28.01 15.75
CA ASP A 385 3.91 -28.75 16.35
C ASP A 385 3.08 -27.95 17.37
N ALA A 386 3.45 -26.68 17.61
CA ALA A 386 2.70 -25.78 18.46
C ALA A 386 1.49 -25.19 17.71
N LYS A 387 0.41 -24.94 18.46
CA LYS A 387 -0.79 -24.26 17.97
C LYS A 387 -0.93 -22.94 18.71
N PHE A 388 -1.07 -21.86 17.95
CA PHE A 388 -1.14 -20.49 18.42
C PHE A 388 -1.85 -19.63 17.38
N ASP A 389 -2.38 -18.49 17.83
CA ASP A 389 -2.84 -17.45 16.94
C ASP A 389 -1.64 -16.69 16.35
N GLU A 390 -1.82 -16.11 15.17
CA GLU A 390 -0.73 -15.45 14.44
C GLU A 390 -0.31 -14.12 15.09
N HIS A 391 -1.19 -13.48 15.86
CA HIS A 391 -0.96 -12.13 16.39
C HIS A 391 -1.52 -11.99 17.81
N TYR A 392 -0.73 -11.40 18.71
CA TYR A 392 -1.16 -11.02 20.05
C TYR A 392 -0.75 -9.57 20.34
N SER A 393 -1.61 -8.84 21.06
CA SER A 393 -1.24 -7.56 21.68
C SER A 393 -1.06 -7.79 23.18
N LEU A 394 0.18 -7.99 23.59
CA LEU A 394 0.55 -8.32 24.97
C LEU A 394 0.92 -7.05 25.75
N VAL A 395 0.91 -7.13 27.06
CA VAL A 395 1.30 -6.05 27.97
C VAL A 395 2.34 -6.57 28.96
N GLU A 396 3.46 -5.86 29.09
CA GLU A 396 4.45 -6.15 30.13
C GLU A 396 4.83 -4.85 30.83
N ASN A 397 4.66 -4.78 32.16
CA ASN A 397 4.97 -3.57 32.96
C ASN A 397 4.34 -2.28 32.39
N GLY A 398 3.11 -2.37 31.87
CA GLY A 398 2.37 -1.26 31.28
C GLY A 398 2.80 -0.88 29.85
N VAL A 399 3.67 -1.65 29.22
CA VAL A 399 4.13 -1.43 27.83
C VAL A 399 3.44 -2.42 26.90
N ASN A 400 2.86 -1.91 25.81
CA ASN A 400 2.26 -2.75 24.76
C ASN A 400 3.34 -3.41 23.89
N ILE A 401 3.26 -4.73 23.75
CA ILE A 401 4.13 -5.57 22.95
C ILE A 401 3.27 -6.29 21.91
N ASN A 402 3.38 -5.87 20.66
CA ASN A 402 2.74 -6.52 19.52
C ASN A 402 3.60 -7.69 19.07
N VAL A 403 3.03 -8.89 19.16
CA VAL A 403 3.69 -10.14 18.82
C VAL A 403 3.07 -10.70 17.55
N THR A 404 3.91 -10.95 16.54
CA THR A 404 3.59 -11.84 15.43
C THR A 404 4.21 -13.21 15.70
N MET A 405 3.47 -14.28 15.44
CA MET A 405 3.88 -15.66 15.69
C MET A 405 4.05 -16.41 14.38
N HIS A 406 5.19 -17.09 14.20
CA HIS A 406 5.40 -17.99 13.07
C HIS A 406 5.91 -19.36 13.51
N PRO A 407 5.42 -20.46 12.91
CA PRO A 407 6.09 -21.75 13.02
C PRO A 407 7.50 -21.64 12.42
N ARG A 408 8.46 -22.36 13.01
CA ARG A 408 9.85 -22.42 12.54
C ARG A 408 9.96 -22.64 11.03
N LYS A 409 9.22 -23.60 10.49
CA LYS A 409 9.20 -23.92 9.05
C LYS A 409 8.64 -22.78 8.21
N ARG A 410 7.58 -22.11 8.68
CA ARG A 410 7.01 -20.94 7.98
C ARG A 410 8.02 -19.80 7.93
N TYR A 411 8.72 -19.55 9.05
CA TYR A 411 9.77 -18.55 9.10
C TYR A 411 10.93 -18.88 8.17
N GLN A 412 11.37 -20.14 8.13
CA GLN A 412 12.36 -20.59 7.14
C GLN A 412 11.93 -20.29 5.70
N GLN A 413 10.71 -20.69 5.34
CA GLN A 413 10.16 -20.47 3.99
C GLN A 413 10.06 -18.98 3.65
N LEU A 414 9.73 -18.15 4.64
CA LEU A 414 9.68 -16.69 4.49
C LEU A 414 11.04 -16.10 4.14
N LEU A 415 12.12 -16.60 4.75
CA LEU A 415 13.48 -16.15 4.48
C LEU A 415 14.04 -16.72 3.17
N GLU A 416 13.79 -18.01 2.88
CA GLU A 416 14.30 -18.69 1.68
C GLU A 416 13.58 -18.27 0.39
N GLY A 417 12.28 -17.94 0.48
CA GLY A 417 11.47 -17.50 -0.66
C GLY A 417 11.24 -15.99 -0.74
N GLY A 418 11.70 -15.24 0.27
CA GLY A 418 11.52 -13.80 0.35
C GLY A 418 12.50 -13.06 -0.55
N LEU A 419 11.99 -12.10 -1.31
CA LEU A 419 12.83 -11.23 -2.13
C LEU A 419 13.64 -10.28 -1.23
N GLN A 420 14.98 -10.35 -1.29
CA GLN A 420 15.84 -9.42 -0.56
C GLN A 420 15.66 -8.00 -1.09
N GLY A 421 15.84 -7.00 -0.22
CA GLY A 421 15.53 -5.59 -0.50
C GLY A 421 14.04 -5.20 -0.41
N SER A 422 13.15 -6.16 -0.14
CA SER A 422 11.75 -5.90 0.17
C SER A 422 11.58 -5.17 1.51
N GLU A 423 10.38 -4.65 1.78
CA GLU A 423 10.07 -4.02 3.07
C GLU A 423 10.24 -4.99 4.23
N LEU A 424 9.75 -6.23 4.10
CA LEU A 424 9.94 -7.27 5.10
C LEU A 424 11.42 -7.59 5.32
N HIS A 425 12.20 -7.71 4.23
CA HIS A 425 13.65 -7.90 4.34
C HIS A 425 14.31 -6.73 5.09
N SER A 426 13.91 -5.48 4.81
CA SER A 426 14.40 -4.29 5.50
C SER A 426 14.06 -4.24 6.99
N ILE A 427 12.90 -4.77 7.37
CA ILE A 427 12.54 -4.92 8.79
C ILE A 427 13.43 -5.98 9.44
N LEU A 428 13.55 -7.15 8.80
CA LEU A 428 14.27 -8.29 9.39
C LEU A 428 15.79 -8.07 9.42
N SER A 429 16.40 -7.45 8.41
CA SER A 429 17.84 -7.18 8.37
C SER A 429 18.33 -6.24 9.47
N ARG A 430 17.41 -5.43 10.02
CA ARG A 430 17.65 -4.50 11.14
C ARG A 430 17.06 -5.00 12.46
N SER A 431 16.40 -6.15 12.44
CA SER A 431 15.85 -6.75 13.65
C SER A 431 16.96 -7.37 14.50
N ARG A 432 16.67 -7.66 15.77
CA ARG A 432 17.64 -8.24 16.69
C ARG A 432 17.10 -9.54 17.26
N VAL A 433 17.81 -10.64 17.07
CA VAL A 433 17.53 -11.89 17.81
C VAL A 433 17.81 -11.63 19.29
N LEU A 434 16.77 -11.69 20.12
CA LEU A 434 16.86 -11.50 21.57
C LEU A 434 17.28 -12.79 22.28
N PHE A 435 16.78 -13.93 21.79
CA PHE A 435 17.30 -15.25 22.08
C PHE A 435 16.87 -16.23 20.98
N THR A 436 17.60 -17.34 20.86
CA THR A 436 17.16 -18.52 20.11
C THR A 436 17.65 -19.80 20.79
N ARG A 437 16.95 -20.90 20.53
CA ARG A 437 17.34 -22.28 20.83
C ARG A 437 17.64 -23.09 19.57
N ASP A 438 17.52 -22.47 18.40
CA ASP A 438 17.82 -23.02 17.08
C ASP A 438 18.94 -22.17 16.44
N GLU A 439 20.14 -22.75 16.35
CA GLU A 439 21.33 -22.10 15.76
C GLU A 439 21.11 -21.70 14.30
N ALA A 440 20.19 -22.36 13.58
CA ALA A 440 19.88 -21.98 12.21
C ALA A 440 19.25 -20.59 12.12
N ILE A 441 18.48 -20.17 13.14
CA ILE A 441 17.83 -18.85 13.16
C ILE A 441 18.87 -17.73 13.25
N GLU A 442 19.91 -17.91 14.06
CA GLU A 442 21.03 -16.95 14.14
C GLU A 442 21.75 -16.84 12.80
N LYS A 443 22.04 -17.97 12.15
CA LYS A 443 22.69 -18.00 10.84
C LYS A 443 21.84 -17.31 9.76
N TRP A 444 20.56 -17.64 9.66
CA TRP A 444 19.70 -17.00 8.66
C TRP A 444 19.61 -15.49 8.89
N HIS A 445 19.61 -15.05 10.15
CA HIS A 445 19.55 -13.64 10.50
C HIS A 445 20.82 -12.87 10.10
N SER A 446 22.00 -13.47 10.28
CA SER A 446 23.25 -12.84 9.84
C SER A 446 23.32 -12.60 8.33
N ASP A 447 22.68 -13.48 7.54
CA ASP A 447 22.68 -13.42 6.08
C ASP A 447 21.79 -12.29 5.52
N LEU A 448 20.86 -11.74 6.32
CA LEU A 448 19.92 -10.68 5.90
C LEU A 448 20.55 -9.30 5.69
N LYS A 449 21.82 -9.13 6.08
CA LYS A 449 22.51 -7.84 5.97
C LYS A 449 22.98 -7.53 4.54
N GLN A 450 22.85 -8.50 3.63
CA GLN A 450 23.30 -8.37 2.24
C GLN A 450 22.11 -8.54 1.30
N ILE A 451 22.15 -7.84 0.17
CA ILE A 451 21.26 -8.10 -0.97
C ILE A 451 22.13 -8.77 -2.03
N GLY A 452 21.77 -9.98 -2.41
CA GLY A 452 22.42 -10.69 -3.51
C GLY A 452 22.11 -10.00 -4.84
N GLN A 453 23.05 -10.07 -5.78
CA GLN A 453 22.96 -9.41 -7.09
C GLN A 453 21.63 -9.70 -7.81
N ARG A 454 21.16 -10.96 -7.80
CA ARG A 454 19.89 -11.35 -8.43
C ARG A 454 18.68 -10.60 -7.85
N ASP A 455 18.64 -10.44 -6.53
CA ASP A 455 17.52 -9.78 -5.86
C ASP A 455 17.62 -8.26 -6.02
N GLN A 456 18.85 -7.72 -6.06
CA GLN A 456 19.12 -6.33 -6.42
C GLN A 456 18.51 -6.01 -7.80
N GLU A 457 18.86 -6.79 -8.82
CA GLU A 457 18.33 -6.70 -10.18
C GLU A 457 16.79 -6.77 -10.23
N THR A 458 16.21 -7.71 -9.49
CA THR A 458 14.74 -7.88 -9.41
C THR A 458 14.07 -6.67 -8.73
N GLN A 459 14.66 -6.14 -7.67
CA GLN A 459 14.14 -4.96 -6.96
C GLN A 459 14.24 -3.69 -7.82
N LEU A 460 15.29 -3.53 -8.63
CA LEU A 460 15.41 -2.41 -9.57
C LEU A 460 14.31 -2.46 -10.63
N ILE A 461 14.04 -3.63 -11.22
CA ILE A 461 12.91 -3.82 -12.16
C ILE A 461 11.57 -3.44 -11.49
N ASN A 462 11.32 -3.96 -10.28
CA ASN A 462 10.06 -3.70 -9.57
C ASN A 462 9.89 -2.23 -9.15
N ALA A 463 10.97 -1.58 -8.74
CA ALA A 463 10.97 -0.15 -8.44
C ALA A 463 10.71 0.67 -9.72
N GLY A 464 11.36 0.33 -10.84
CA GLY A 464 11.11 0.92 -12.15
C GLY A 464 9.66 0.79 -12.60
N ASN A 465 9.09 -0.42 -12.53
CA ASN A 465 7.68 -0.67 -12.83
C ASN A 465 6.74 0.20 -11.98
N SER A 466 7.04 0.37 -10.69
CA SER A 466 6.27 1.22 -9.77
C SER A 466 6.41 2.71 -10.12
N ILE A 467 7.62 3.15 -10.48
CA ILE A 467 7.89 4.53 -10.91
C ILE A 467 7.05 4.88 -12.12
N PHE A 468 6.98 4.02 -13.14
CA PHE A 468 6.23 4.32 -14.36
C PHE A 468 4.73 4.43 -14.12
N ALA A 469 4.15 3.54 -13.31
CA ALA A 469 2.74 3.62 -12.92
C ALA A 469 2.40 4.95 -12.23
N LEU A 470 3.32 5.45 -11.38
CA LEU A 470 3.13 6.71 -10.63
C LEU A 470 3.44 7.95 -11.47
N LEU A 471 4.47 7.89 -12.32
CA LEU A 471 4.91 9.00 -13.17
C LEU A 471 3.85 9.32 -14.22
N THR A 472 3.28 8.31 -14.89
CA THR A 472 2.15 8.48 -15.81
C THR A 472 0.98 9.19 -15.12
N LYS A 473 0.71 8.90 -13.84
CA LYS A 473 -0.31 9.64 -13.09
C LYS A 473 0.10 11.09 -12.82
N ALA A 474 1.31 11.33 -12.35
CA ALA A 474 1.81 12.69 -12.10
C ALA A 474 1.72 13.58 -13.35
N GLU A 475 2.11 13.03 -14.50
CA GLU A 475 2.06 13.69 -15.79
C GLU A 475 0.63 13.89 -16.29
N LYS A 476 -0.28 12.91 -16.13
CA LYS A 476 -1.70 13.08 -16.47
C LYS A 476 -2.32 14.26 -15.71
N TRP A 477 -2.04 14.36 -14.41
CA TRP A 477 -2.54 15.46 -13.58
C TRP A 477 -1.94 16.81 -13.98
N PHE A 478 -0.69 16.83 -14.41
CA PHE A 478 -0.01 18.03 -14.88
C PHE A 478 -0.47 18.48 -16.28
N TYR A 479 -0.38 17.61 -17.28
CA TYR A 479 -0.59 17.99 -18.69
C TYR A 479 -2.08 18.08 -19.04
N ILE A 480 -2.90 17.17 -18.52
CA ILE A 480 -4.31 17.03 -18.93
C ILE A 480 -5.24 17.69 -17.93
N LYS A 481 -5.13 17.36 -16.65
CA LYS A 481 -6.06 17.85 -15.61
C LYS A 481 -5.73 19.24 -15.07
N LYS A 482 -4.49 19.70 -15.28
CA LYS A 482 -3.98 20.99 -14.79
C LYS A 482 -4.08 21.16 -13.26
N ASP A 483 -3.96 20.06 -12.51
CA ASP A 483 -3.89 20.08 -11.05
C ASP A 483 -2.44 19.90 -10.59
N LEU A 484 -1.82 21.02 -10.22
CA LEU A 484 -0.43 21.05 -9.77
C LEU A 484 -0.23 20.39 -8.39
N SER A 485 -1.21 20.51 -7.49
CA SER A 485 -1.11 19.96 -6.15
C SER A 485 -1.21 18.44 -6.18
N TYR A 486 -2.08 17.90 -7.03
CA TYR A 486 -2.24 16.47 -7.17
C TYR A 486 -1.15 15.83 -8.03
N SER A 487 -0.63 16.56 -9.04
CA SER A 487 0.61 16.17 -9.72
C SER A 487 1.78 16.09 -8.73
N PHE A 488 1.97 17.10 -7.89
CA PHE A 488 3.00 17.11 -6.84
C PHE A 488 2.88 15.94 -5.87
N LEU A 489 1.65 15.56 -5.45
CA LEU A 489 1.45 14.39 -4.60
C LEU A 489 2.01 13.11 -5.25
N TYR A 490 1.70 12.87 -6.52
CA TYR A 490 2.23 11.71 -7.25
C TYR A 490 3.74 11.81 -7.48
N ILE A 491 4.30 13.01 -7.70
CA ILE A 491 5.75 13.22 -7.73
C ILE A 491 6.40 12.77 -6.41
N MET A 492 5.81 13.07 -5.25
CA MET A 492 6.34 12.60 -3.96
C MET A 492 6.33 11.07 -3.84
N PHE A 493 5.34 10.39 -4.44
CA PHE A 493 5.35 8.92 -4.52
C PHE A 493 6.44 8.40 -5.47
N VAL A 494 6.66 9.06 -6.61
CA VAL A 494 7.75 8.75 -7.54
C VAL A 494 9.11 8.91 -6.86
N VAL A 495 9.34 10.03 -6.15
CA VAL A 495 10.59 10.31 -5.42
C VAL A 495 10.91 9.24 -4.37
N GLN A 496 9.90 8.67 -3.71
CA GLN A 496 10.11 7.57 -2.77
C GLN A 496 10.62 6.29 -3.47
N GLN A 497 10.14 5.99 -4.67
CA GLN A 497 10.62 4.84 -5.45
C GLN A 497 12.00 5.11 -6.07
N LEU A 498 12.25 6.34 -6.54
CA LEU A 498 13.58 6.79 -6.99
C LEU A 498 14.62 6.66 -5.87
N ALA A 499 14.26 7.03 -4.64
CA ALA A 499 15.13 6.86 -3.50
C ALA A 499 15.45 5.38 -3.20
N ARG A 500 14.48 4.48 -3.40
CA ARG A 500 14.72 3.03 -3.32
C ARG A 500 15.69 2.58 -4.41
N VAL A 501 15.49 3.01 -5.66
CA VAL A 501 16.41 2.74 -6.78
C VAL A 501 17.84 3.14 -6.42
N GLU A 502 18.04 4.40 -6.05
CA GLU A 502 19.38 4.94 -5.76
C GLU A 502 20.05 4.15 -4.62
N THR A 503 19.31 3.85 -3.56
CA THR A 503 19.81 3.09 -2.41
C THR A 503 20.20 1.66 -2.81
N ILE A 504 19.37 0.99 -3.61
CA ILE A 504 19.62 -0.39 -4.09
C ILE A 504 20.81 -0.42 -5.03
N MET A 505 20.97 0.56 -5.93
CA MET A 505 22.13 0.66 -6.83
C MET A 505 23.46 0.75 -6.07
N HIS A 506 23.45 1.36 -4.88
CA HIS A 506 24.61 1.45 -4.00
C HIS A 506 24.79 0.24 -3.06
N GLY A 507 24.03 -0.84 -3.28
CA GLY A 507 24.14 -2.09 -2.50
C GLY A 507 23.58 -1.99 -1.09
N GLU A 508 22.81 -0.95 -0.79
CA GLU A 508 22.18 -0.75 0.51
C GLU A 508 20.75 -1.29 0.56
N VAL A 509 20.33 -1.74 1.75
CA VAL A 509 18.92 -2.08 2.00
C VAL A 509 18.13 -0.78 2.23
N PRO A 510 17.08 -0.49 1.42
CA PRO A 510 16.26 0.71 1.63
C PRO A 510 15.59 0.70 3.01
N LYS A 511 15.84 1.74 3.80
CA LYS A 511 15.19 1.98 5.10
C LYS A 511 13.88 2.72 4.89
N ARG A 512 13.11 2.87 5.98
CA ARG A 512 11.85 3.64 5.98
C ARG A 512 12.02 5.09 5.50
N LYS A 513 13.19 5.69 5.76
CA LYS A 513 13.58 7.03 5.29
C LYS A 513 14.55 6.99 4.11
N ALA A 514 14.27 6.15 3.10
CA ALA A 514 15.17 5.93 1.96
C ALA A 514 15.58 7.22 1.23
N ILE A 515 14.75 8.27 1.21
CA ILE A 515 15.11 9.55 0.57
C ILE A 515 16.39 10.14 1.19
N TYR A 516 16.59 10.01 2.51
CA TYR A 516 17.80 10.51 3.15
C TYR A 516 19.02 9.65 2.82
N GLN A 517 18.89 8.32 2.72
CA GLN A 517 19.97 7.46 2.22
C GLN A 517 20.34 7.82 0.79
N ALA A 518 19.34 7.93 -0.08
CA ALA A 518 19.55 8.25 -1.49
C ALA A 518 20.20 9.63 -1.69
N ARG A 519 19.87 10.60 -0.83
CA ARG A 519 20.49 11.93 -0.83
C ARG A 519 21.97 11.90 -0.44
N GLU A 520 22.42 10.96 0.38
CA GLU A 520 23.84 10.79 0.69
C GLU A 520 24.64 10.38 -0.57
N HIS A 521 24.01 9.64 -1.48
CA HIS A 521 24.60 9.17 -2.74
C HIS A 521 24.46 10.17 -3.89
N ASN A 522 23.29 10.80 -4.02
CA ASN A 522 22.98 11.72 -5.13
C ASN A 522 22.30 13.01 -4.62
N PRO A 523 23.02 13.87 -3.88
CA PRO A 523 22.41 15.03 -3.23
C PRO A 523 21.82 16.02 -4.21
N ASN A 524 22.47 16.26 -5.36
CA ASN A 524 22.00 17.22 -6.35
C ASN A 524 20.63 16.86 -6.92
N PHE A 525 20.41 15.57 -7.21
CA PHE A 525 19.12 15.10 -7.72
C PHE A 525 18.04 15.18 -6.65
N PHE A 526 18.29 14.60 -5.47
CA PHE A 526 17.29 14.56 -4.40
C PHE A 526 17.02 15.95 -3.80
N ASP A 527 17.98 16.86 -3.78
CA ASP A 527 17.70 18.24 -3.40
C ASP A 527 16.77 18.92 -4.42
N ALA A 528 16.99 18.72 -5.72
CA ALA A 528 16.12 19.32 -6.75
C ALA A 528 14.69 18.76 -6.77
N VAL A 529 14.50 17.44 -6.58
CA VAL A 529 13.18 16.79 -6.69
C VAL A 529 12.46 16.62 -5.35
N PHE A 530 13.15 16.84 -4.23
CA PHE A 530 12.57 16.73 -2.89
C PHE A 530 12.82 17.99 -2.07
N THR A 531 14.03 18.22 -1.57
CA THR A 531 14.33 19.27 -0.57
C THR A 531 13.88 20.65 -1.07
N ASP A 532 14.28 21.04 -2.27
CA ASP A 532 13.97 22.36 -2.83
C ASP A 532 12.51 22.50 -3.25
N LEU A 533 11.84 21.38 -3.53
CA LEU A 533 10.47 21.33 -4.03
C LEU A 533 9.45 21.43 -2.91
N ILE A 534 9.66 20.73 -1.78
CA ILE A 534 8.65 20.65 -0.72
C ILE A 534 8.40 21.99 -0.01
N HIS A 535 9.39 22.89 0.03
CA HIS A 535 9.31 24.17 0.75
C HIS A 535 8.78 25.35 -0.10
N LYS A 536 8.50 25.15 -1.39
CA LYS A 536 8.09 26.25 -2.30
C LYS A 536 6.65 26.07 -2.78
N ASP A 537 6.04 27.15 -3.28
CA ASP A 537 4.74 27.10 -3.94
C ASP A 537 4.82 26.28 -5.23
N LYS A 538 3.78 25.51 -5.54
CA LYS A 538 3.77 24.64 -6.72
C LYS A 538 3.17 25.38 -7.91
N ASP A 539 4.02 26.06 -8.66
CA ASP A 539 3.66 26.64 -9.95
C ASP A 539 3.93 25.67 -11.13
N GLU A 540 3.39 26.01 -12.29
CA GLU A 540 3.48 25.16 -13.50
C GLU A 540 4.93 24.92 -13.93
N GLU A 541 5.79 25.93 -13.82
CA GLU A 541 7.20 25.85 -14.22
C GLU A 541 7.99 24.90 -13.32
N MET A 542 7.76 24.99 -12.01
CA MET A 542 8.44 24.16 -11.02
C MET A 542 8.06 22.69 -11.19
N VAL A 543 6.77 22.39 -11.27
CA VAL A 543 6.30 21.02 -11.45
C VAL A 543 6.81 20.45 -12.78
N ARG A 544 6.78 21.24 -13.86
CA ARG A 544 7.33 20.84 -15.17
C ARG A 544 8.82 20.50 -15.09
N ARG A 545 9.63 21.39 -14.50
CA ARG A 545 11.08 21.16 -14.35
C ARG A 545 11.39 19.92 -13.51
N THR A 546 10.60 19.66 -12.47
CA THR A 546 10.75 18.45 -11.66
C THR A 546 10.45 17.21 -12.49
N LEU A 547 9.35 17.18 -13.24
CA LEU A 547 9.03 16.05 -14.13
C LEU A 547 10.13 15.83 -15.19
N GLU A 548 10.62 16.89 -15.81
CA GLU A 548 11.74 16.83 -16.78
C GLU A 548 13.05 16.33 -16.14
N THR A 549 13.30 16.70 -14.88
CA THR A 549 14.47 16.22 -14.13
C THR A 549 14.37 14.74 -13.79
N ILE A 550 13.18 14.28 -13.41
CA ILE A 550 12.90 12.86 -13.17
C ILE A 550 13.03 12.06 -14.47
N ASP A 551 12.47 12.54 -15.58
CA ASP A 551 12.56 11.87 -16.88
C ASP A 551 14.02 11.71 -17.33
N ARG A 552 14.84 12.76 -17.18
CA ARG A 552 16.27 12.70 -17.49
C ARG A 552 16.99 11.64 -16.65
N TYR A 553 16.80 11.65 -15.34
CA TYR A 553 17.39 10.64 -14.46
C TYR A 553 17.01 9.22 -14.88
N LEU A 554 15.72 8.99 -15.20
CA LEU A 554 15.27 7.67 -15.64
C LEU A 554 15.88 7.26 -16.98
N ASN A 555 16.01 8.19 -17.93
CA ASN A 555 16.68 7.94 -19.20
C ASN A 555 18.15 7.52 -18.95
N ASP A 556 18.89 8.28 -18.12
CA ASP A 556 20.30 8.01 -17.79
C ASP A 556 20.48 6.64 -17.10
N GLN A 557 19.50 6.21 -16.29
CA GLN A 557 19.57 4.94 -15.56
C GLN A 557 18.93 3.74 -16.29
N THR A 558 18.40 3.93 -17.50
CA THR A 558 17.58 2.92 -18.21
C THR A 558 18.24 1.55 -18.27
N PHE A 559 19.50 1.49 -18.73
CA PHE A 559 20.22 0.22 -18.90
C PHE A 559 20.58 -0.43 -17.57
N THR A 560 20.94 0.37 -16.56
CA THR A 560 21.24 -0.15 -15.22
C THR A 560 20.01 -0.75 -14.55
N LEU A 561 18.85 -0.10 -14.68
CA LEU A 561 17.60 -0.57 -14.07
C LEU A 561 17.09 -1.88 -14.67
N PHE A 562 17.24 -2.04 -15.99
CA PHE A 562 16.58 -3.10 -16.74
C PHE A 562 17.54 -4.04 -17.46
N GLN A 563 18.82 -4.07 -17.05
CA GLN A 563 19.83 -4.97 -17.62
C GLN A 563 19.34 -6.42 -17.77
N PRO A 564 18.69 -7.06 -16.77
CA PRO A 564 18.23 -8.44 -16.92
C PRO A 564 17.16 -8.63 -18.01
N LEU A 565 16.35 -7.60 -18.27
CA LEU A 565 15.37 -7.60 -19.36
C LEU A 565 16.07 -7.50 -20.72
N PHE A 566 17.04 -6.60 -20.85
CA PHE A 566 17.84 -6.48 -22.08
C PHE A 566 18.64 -7.75 -22.38
N ASP A 567 19.30 -8.33 -21.37
CA ASP A 567 20.04 -9.60 -21.51
C ASP A 567 19.12 -10.74 -21.97
N PHE A 568 17.91 -10.82 -21.40
CA PHE A 568 16.92 -11.81 -21.80
C PHE A 568 16.47 -11.63 -23.26
N LEU A 569 16.12 -10.39 -23.65
CA LEU A 569 15.65 -10.11 -25.01
C LEU A 569 16.77 -10.28 -26.06
N ALA A 570 18.01 -9.89 -25.75
CA ALA A 570 19.16 -10.07 -26.62
C ALA A 570 19.50 -11.56 -26.81
N SER A 571 19.56 -12.33 -25.71
CA SER A 571 19.87 -13.76 -25.76
C SER A 571 18.77 -14.60 -26.42
N ALA A 572 17.52 -14.13 -26.37
CA ALA A 572 16.38 -14.72 -27.05
C ALA A 572 16.50 -14.70 -28.59
N GLY A 573 17.24 -13.75 -29.17
CA GLY A 573 17.50 -13.64 -30.61
C GLY A 573 16.26 -13.37 -31.48
N GLY A 574 15.17 -12.87 -30.89
CA GLY A 574 13.90 -12.61 -31.58
C GLY A 574 12.83 -12.05 -30.65
N THR A 575 11.63 -11.80 -31.19
CA THR A 575 10.49 -11.26 -30.42
C THR A 575 10.10 -12.18 -29.26
N ARG A 576 9.73 -11.59 -28.12
CA ARG A 576 9.16 -12.30 -26.97
C ARG A 576 7.84 -11.69 -26.54
N THR A 577 6.83 -12.52 -26.36
CA THR A 577 5.50 -12.02 -26.02
C THR A 577 5.42 -11.57 -24.57
N ALA A 578 4.48 -10.67 -24.26
CA ALA A 578 4.23 -10.21 -22.90
C ALA A 578 3.93 -11.39 -21.96
N THR A 579 3.28 -12.43 -22.48
CA THR A 579 3.02 -13.69 -21.76
C THR A 579 4.32 -14.43 -21.43
N GLU A 580 5.23 -14.59 -22.40
CA GLU A 580 6.53 -15.24 -22.17
C GLU A 580 7.39 -14.47 -21.15
N LEU A 581 7.41 -13.14 -21.25
CA LEU A 581 8.11 -12.27 -20.31
C LEU A 581 7.53 -12.38 -18.89
N SER A 582 6.20 -12.35 -18.76
CA SER A 582 5.53 -12.51 -17.46
C SER A 582 5.82 -13.88 -16.85
N ASP A 583 5.83 -14.95 -17.65
CA ASP A 583 6.13 -16.30 -17.17
C ASP A 583 7.60 -16.43 -16.75
N TYR A 584 8.54 -15.82 -17.49
CA TYR A 584 9.97 -15.85 -17.17
C TYR A 584 10.33 -15.04 -15.92
N PHE A 585 9.90 -13.78 -15.86
CA PHE A 585 10.21 -12.85 -14.77
C PHE A 585 9.34 -13.08 -13.52
N GLY A 586 8.11 -13.58 -13.70
CA GLY A 586 7.19 -13.87 -12.61
C GLY A 586 7.71 -14.92 -11.62
N VAL A 587 8.49 -15.90 -12.08
CA VAL A 587 9.19 -16.87 -11.19
C VAL A 587 10.16 -16.17 -10.23
N ARG A 588 10.67 -15.00 -10.61
CA ARG A 588 11.54 -14.15 -9.79
C ARG A 588 10.78 -13.05 -9.06
N GLN A 589 9.44 -13.01 -9.15
CA GLN A 589 8.62 -11.90 -8.63
C GLN A 589 8.99 -10.54 -9.25
N ALA A 590 9.46 -10.53 -10.50
CA ALA A 590 9.74 -9.32 -11.28
C ALA A 590 8.56 -9.00 -12.20
N TRP A 591 8.10 -7.74 -12.19
CA TRP A 591 7.01 -7.25 -13.03
C TRP A 591 7.56 -6.33 -14.13
N VAL A 592 7.50 -6.79 -15.38
CA VAL A 592 8.11 -6.09 -16.53
C VAL A 592 7.10 -5.49 -17.49
N GLY A 593 5.79 -5.71 -17.30
CA GLY A 593 4.75 -5.27 -18.23
C GLY A 593 4.82 -3.77 -18.55
N LEU A 594 4.63 -2.91 -17.54
CA LEU A 594 4.68 -1.46 -17.73
C LEU A 594 6.08 -0.96 -18.10
N VAL A 595 7.13 -1.69 -17.69
CA VAL A 595 8.51 -1.38 -18.09
C VAL A 595 8.68 -1.55 -19.61
N CYS A 596 8.22 -2.66 -20.18
CA CYS A 596 8.29 -2.90 -21.62
C CYS A 596 7.51 -1.84 -22.41
N GLU A 597 6.32 -1.47 -21.93
CA GLU A 597 5.51 -0.42 -22.58
C GLU A 597 6.21 0.93 -22.56
N TRP A 598 6.79 1.31 -21.42
CA TRP A 598 7.56 2.56 -21.31
C TRP A 598 8.81 2.54 -22.21
N LEU A 599 9.56 1.44 -22.22
CA LEU A 599 10.73 1.28 -23.08
C LEU A 599 10.36 1.34 -24.58
N ALA A 600 9.21 0.77 -24.95
CA ALA A 600 8.70 0.84 -26.32
C ALA A 600 8.29 2.27 -26.71
N GLN A 601 7.63 3.00 -25.80
CA GLN A 601 7.30 4.42 -26.00
C GLN A 601 8.56 5.29 -26.16
N LYS A 602 9.65 4.94 -25.47
CA LYS A 602 10.96 5.60 -25.59
C LYS A 602 11.74 5.18 -26.84
N GLY A 603 11.27 4.18 -27.59
CA GLY A 603 11.97 3.63 -28.74
C GLY A 603 13.22 2.82 -28.39
N VAL A 604 13.37 2.42 -27.12
CA VAL A 604 14.51 1.61 -26.65
C VAL A 604 14.34 0.14 -27.05
N ILE A 605 13.10 -0.34 -27.05
CA ILE A 605 12.71 -1.65 -27.57
C ILE A 605 11.61 -1.47 -28.61
N GLU A 606 11.47 -2.43 -29.50
CA GLU A 606 10.38 -2.44 -30.48
C GLU A 606 9.21 -3.26 -29.95
N GLN A 607 7.98 -2.77 -30.19
CA GLN A 607 6.74 -3.48 -29.88
C GLN A 607 6.08 -3.99 -31.16
N PHE A 608 5.68 -5.26 -31.13
CA PHE A 608 4.98 -5.99 -32.18
C PHE A 608 3.69 -6.58 -31.64
N SER A 609 2.85 -7.08 -32.55
CA SER A 609 1.67 -7.88 -32.24
C SER A 609 1.94 -9.35 -32.55
N SER A 610 1.57 -10.24 -31.63
CA SER A 610 1.68 -11.69 -31.80
C SER A 610 0.33 -12.37 -31.56
N PRO A 611 -0.08 -13.33 -32.41
CA PRO A 611 -1.34 -14.05 -32.23
C PRO A 611 -1.39 -14.84 -30.92
N LEU A 612 -2.46 -14.68 -30.15
CA LEU A 612 -2.72 -15.33 -28.87
C LEU A 612 -4.15 -15.90 -28.80
N ARG A 613 -4.30 -17.03 -28.11
CA ARG A 613 -5.60 -17.53 -27.64
C ARG A 613 -5.75 -17.28 -26.15
N LEU A 614 -6.83 -16.59 -25.75
CA LEU A 614 -7.10 -16.22 -24.35
C LEU A 614 -7.31 -17.44 -23.44
N THR A 615 -7.80 -18.54 -23.99
CA THR A 615 -7.99 -19.81 -23.28
C THR A 615 -7.59 -20.98 -24.19
N LYS A 616 -7.36 -22.16 -23.60
CA LYS A 616 -7.07 -23.37 -24.39
C LYS A 616 -8.21 -23.74 -25.33
N GLU A 617 -9.43 -23.42 -24.93
CA GLU A 617 -10.67 -23.70 -25.65
C GLU A 617 -11.07 -22.59 -26.64
N SER A 618 -10.39 -21.43 -26.59
CA SER A 618 -10.66 -20.28 -27.45
C SER A 618 -10.54 -20.64 -28.92
N GLN A 619 -11.52 -20.20 -29.71
CA GLN A 619 -11.60 -20.48 -31.16
C GLN A 619 -11.21 -19.27 -32.01
N ILE A 620 -11.08 -18.10 -31.39
CA ILE A 620 -10.56 -16.90 -32.02
C ILE A 620 -9.09 -16.72 -31.68
N SER A 621 -8.41 -15.90 -32.46
CA SER A 621 -7.13 -15.30 -32.08
C SER A 621 -7.35 -13.82 -31.77
N VAL A 622 -6.71 -13.34 -30.71
CA VAL A 622 -6.44 -11.92 -30.47
C VAL A 622 -4.95 -11.68 -30.68
N GLU A 623 -4.52 -10.43 -30.58
CA GLU A 623 -3.11 -10.07 -30.64
C GLU A 623 -2.62 -9.67 -29.24
N GLU A 624 -1.49 -10.22 -28.83
CA GLU A 624 -0.75 -9.79 -27.63
C GLU A 624 0.47 -8.95 -28.00
N ALA A 625 0.88 -8.08 -27.08
CA ALA A 625 2.12 -7.34 -27.24
C ALA A 625 3.32 -8.29 -27.22
N ALA A 626 4.26 -8.08 -28.13
CA ALA A 626 5.54 -8.77 -28.16
C ALA A 626 6.68 -7.76 -28.32
N TYR A 627 7.80 -8.00 -27.68
CA TYR A 627 8.89 -7.06 -27.59
C TYR A 627 10.17 -7.62 -28.17
N TYR A 628 10.97 -6.75 -28.79
CA TYR A 628 12.27 -7.08 -29.35
C TYR A 628 13.28 -6.00 -28.98
N TYR A 629 14.51 -6.43 -28.72
CA TYR A 629 15.63 -5.54 -28.43
C TYR A 629 16.79 -5.89 -29.36
N ASP A 630 17.24 -4.90 -30.13
CA ASP A 630 18.46 -4.98 -30.93
C ASP A 630 19.57 -4.18 -30.24
N GLU A 631 20.60 -4.88 -29.77
CA GLU A 631 21.76 -4.30 -29.12
C GLU A 631 22.59 -3.39 -30.06
N ASN A 632 22.41 -3.52 -31.39
CA ASN A 632 23.08 -2.74 -32.41
C ASN A 632 22.22 -1.61 -32.96
N ASN A 633 21.06 -1.34 -32.35
CA ASN A 633 20.20 -0.26 -32.78
C ASN A 633 20.95 1.09 -32.64
N PRO A 634 21.18 1.83 -33.75
CA PRO A 634 21.97 3.06 -33.74
C PRO A 634 21.36 4.18 -32.89
N PHE A 635 20.05 4.15 -32.63
CA PHE A 635 19.40 5.11 -31.72
C PHE A 635 19.79 4.91 -30.26
N LEU A 636 20.34 3.75 -29.89
CA LEU A 636 20.80 3.48 -28.53
C LEU A 636 22.20 4.03 -28.23
N GLU A 637 22.98 4.41 -29.26
CA GLU A 637 24.33 4.96 -29.05
C GLU A 637 24.29 6.28 -28.26
N GLU A 638 23.23 7.07 -28.39
CA GLU A 638 23.06 8.34 -27.65
C GLU A 638 22.59 8.13 -26.20
N MET A 639 21.99 6.97 -25.86
CA MET A 639 21.49 6.66 -24.51
C MET A 639 22.46 5.84 -23.66
N ARG A 640 23.57 5.36 -24.23
CA ARG A 640 24.58 4.54 -23.54
C ARG A 640 25.67 5.33 -22.82
N TRP A 641 25.65 6.67 -22.87
CA TRP A 641 26.72 7.56 -22.35
C TRP A 641 26.24 8.58 -21.32
#